data_AF-A0AAV0VWL9-F1
#
_entry.id   AF-A0AAV0VWL9-F1
#
_cell.length_a   1.000
_cell.length_b   1.000
_cell.length_c   1.000
_cell.angle_alpha   90.00
_cell.angle_beta   90.00
_cell.angle_gamma   90.00
#
_symmetry.space_group_name_H-M   'P 1'
#
loop_
_entity.id
_entity.type
_entity.pdbx_description
1 polymer ?
#
loop_
_entity_poly.entity_id
_entity_poly.type
_entity_poly.pdbx_seq_one_letter_code
_entity_poly.pdbx_strand_id
1 'polypeptide(L)'
;MVCEIHEKNAKQCVDDGNILLKQQNISGGINKYNEAIKERPYYAIPHYNRRIALSNNLLVNNSQDINLASRVDPYFVVNIIAAVPERRFSDDSSDEEPDEEFNAMYDELENNNVWPFTTRPQKTIKIKTESKILDLEPNSYKNQDTADSMVVDPLLSKVLANGFEVHDENKLRTIAVSIGLNRMRSLSTRKNDSLRLELKSQVNTREINYKQFGFYWKCPWYTKIGTKAEFKDVKKFYKCLKTKNSDLANKFIAQEENKGAECNIPYRDIREHAKNHSKTKELIKTFRDDNNTAMIYLHLVDSDVLDFNGVYSAYLRIIAGCYKPPIVMSTGYEFPEDTQNKAYCLLGHMERMHRVITTFHIPLGTYYPEPNMCILIPQNCETVEESFISPKRGNTHESPILIENILKRRPNSYAIFSEDNPIIINLPSRFKVCKRKKLTIKFSEFNTGSVAPTFDDIKKYDDVSQSHTDNLPWTRSLFINKSIKCDNGYETDGESISSKKNTPLTVYNECVHLIGKIRNNLDVELSQTKLANRIGKDNSNNIVNAINDIKEFQKYFNIKYERTPEEQELIDTLKEYKICYDDLSRKYLLMMVQIMRLIKNKINIECLFGMDEEATEYIFENNEIIQALNDKEMDPSDLIDICRDDFDDFMSACDDHSCDPREVVKLYQENPLHLQFLNNDPYNVTYENSDDADFVHFAVDNEYLDEEDLMNISENLLQGREDSAANMEFQGILMEREHEKEMVEEEMILNRMDEEEMDEEEMDEEEMI
;
A
#
# COMPACT_ATOMS: atom_id res chain seq x y z
N MET A 1 0.58 -12.41 15.62
CA MET A 1 0.57 -13.87 15.91
C MET A 1 -0.59 -14.63 15.24
N VAL A 2 -1.88 -14.27 15.46
CA VAL A 2 -3.04 -15.01 14.87
C VAL A 2 -3.03 -15.01 13.33
N CYS A 3 -2.77 -13.87 12.68
CA CYS A 3 -2.69 -13.78 11.21
C CYS A 3 -1.61 -14.70 10.60
N GLU A 4 -0.44 -14.80 11.24
CA GLU A 4 0.67 -15.64 10.76
C GLU A 4 0.37 -17.13 10.89
N ILE A 5 -0.38 -17.54 11.93
CA ILE A 5 -0.82 -18.93 12.11
C ILE A 5 -1.80 -19.32 10.99
N HIS A 6 -2.80 -18.48 10.71
CA HIS A 6 -3.74 -18.72 9.62
C HIS A 6 -3.04 -18.74 8.26
N GLU A 7 -2.04 -17.88 8.04
CA GLU A 7 -1.25 -17.87 6.81
C GLU A 7 -0.47 -19.18 6.61
N LYS A 8 0.24 -19.64 7.64
CA LYS A 8 0.98 -20.92 7.60
C LYS A 8 0.04 -22.10 7.34
N ASN A 9 -1.11 -22.13 8.01
CA ASN A 9 -2.11 -23.18 7.84
C ASN A 9 -2.70 -23.21 6.42
N ALA A 10 -3.06 -22.04 5.88
CA ALA A 10 -3.61 -21.94 4.53
C ALA A 10 -2.59 -22.38 3.46
N LYS A 11 -1.32 -22.01 3.62
CA LYS A 11 -0.24 -22.43 2.71
C LYS A 11 -0.02 -23.94 2.75
N GLN A 12 0.04 -24.54 3.93
CA GLN A 12 0.14 -26.00 4.07
C GLN A 12 -1.02 -26.73 3.38
N CYS A 13 -2.24 -26.21 3.53
CA CYS A 13 -3.41 -26.78 2.86
C CYS A 13 -3.30 -26.72 1.31
N VAL A 14 -2.72 -25.65 0.75
CA VAL A 14 -2.44 -25.57 -0.70
C VAL A 14 -1.44 -26.65 -1.11
N ASP A 15 -0.35 -26.80 -0.36
CA ASP A 15 0.70 -27.77 -0.67
C ASP A 15 0.18 -29.21 -0.61
N ASP A 16 -0.57 -29.56 0.45
CA ASP A 16 -1.27 -30.84 0.57
C ASP A 16 -2.23 -31.07 -0.60
N GLY A 17 -3.01 -30.05 -0.98
CA GLY A 17 -3.93 -30.11 -2.11
C GLY A 17 -3.20 -30.39 -3.43
N ASN A 18 -2.06 -29.73 -3.66
CA ASN A 18 -1.20 -29.94 -4.83
C ASN A 18 -0.63 -31.36 -4.86
N ILE A 19 -0.21 -31.91 -3.71
CA ILE A 19 0.27 -33.30 -3.59
C ILE A 19 -0.85 -34.29 -3.94
N LEU A 20 -2.06 -34.08 -3.41
CA LEU A 20 -3.21 -34.94 -3.67
C LEU A 20 -3.64 -34.91 -5.14
N LEU A 21 -3.62 -33.74 -5.78
CA LEU A 21 -3.87 -33.65 -7.23
C LEU A 21 -2.83 -34.44 -8.05
N LYS A 22 -1.55 -34.37 -7.68
CA LYS A 22 -0.48 -35.16 -8.33
C LYS A 22 -0.70 -36.67 -8.17
N GLN A 23 -1.29 -37.09 -7.05
CA GLN A 23 -1.70 -38.47 -6.80
C GLN A 23 -3.04 -38.85 -7.47
N GLN A 24 -3.59 -37.98 -8.32
CA GLN A 24 -4.91 -38.13 -8.96
C GLN A 24 -6.09 -38.18 -7.97
N ASN A 25 -5.88 -37.82 -6.70
CA ASN A 25 -6.94 -37.66 -5.70
C ASN A 25 -7.57 -36.26 -5.83
N ILE A 26 -8.37 -36.07 -6.89
CA ILE A 26 -9.00 -34.78 -7.22
C ILE A 26 -9.89 -34.28 -6.09
N SER A 27 -10.73 -35.14 -5.50
CA SER A 27 -11.62 -34.78 -4.40
C SER A 27 -10.87 -34.36 -3.15
N GLY A 28 -9.80 -35.10 -2.79
CA GLY A 28 -8.94 -34.75 -1.67
C GLY A 28 -8.26 -33.40 -1.88
N GLY A 29 -7.73 -33.15 -3.09
CA GLY A 29 -7.14 -31.87 -3.45
C GLY A 29 -8.13 -30.71 -3.32
N ILE A 30 -9.35 -30.87 -3.84
CA ILE A 30 -10.42 -29.86 -3.72
C ILE A 30 -10.76 -29.58 -2.25
N ASN A 31 -10.87 -30.61 -1.41
CA ASN A 31 -11.15 -30.44 0.01
C ASN A 31 -10.06 -29.62 0.71
N LYS A 32 -8.79 -29.90 0.41
CA LYS A 32 -7.67 -29.13 0.96
C LYS A 32 -7.65 -27.67 0.50
N TYR A 33 -7.99 -27.38 -0.76
CA TYR A 33 -8.14 -26.00 -1.19
C TYR A 33 -9.34 -25.30 -0.52
N ASN A 34 -10.43 -26.01 -0.23
CA ASN A 34 -11.54 -25.43 0.54
C ASN A 34 -11.15 -25.12 1.99
N GLU A 35 -10.34 -25.98 2.63
CA GLU A 35 -9.75 -25.70 3.95
C GLU A 35 -8.89 -24.42 3.89
N ALA A 36 -8.01 -24.30 2.89
CA ALA A 36 -7.20 -23.09 2.70
C ALA A 36 -8.04 -21.82 2.52
N ILE A 37 -9.13 -21.90 1.74
CA ILE A 37 -10.06 -20.78 1.52
C ILE A 37 -10.81 -20.43 2.81
N LYS A 38 -11.16 -21.41 3.63
CA LYS A 38 -11.82 -21.16 4.91
C LYS A 38 -10.90 -20.38 5.87
N GLU A 39 -9.63 -20.76 5.92
CA GLU A 39 -8.62 -20.08 6.75
C GLU A 39 -8.29 -18.68 6.22
N ARG A 40 -8.15 -18.53 4.90
CA ARG A 40 -7.84 -17.26 4.23
C ARG A 40 -8.74 -17.07 3.01
N PRO A 41 -9.95 -16.48 3.17
CA PRO A 41 -10.94 -16.35 2.10
C PRO A 41 -10.45 -15.62 0.85
N TYR A 42 -9.52 -14.68 1.04
CA TYR A 42 -8.98 -13.86 -0.04
C TYR A 42 -7.63 -14.34 -0.58
N TYR A 43 -7.24 -15.60 -0.30
CA TYR A 43 -6.03 -16.20 -0.83
C TYR A 43 -6.22 -16.68 -2.28
N ALA A 44 -5.65 -16.00 -3.28
CA ALA A 44 -5.96 -16.29 -4.68
C ALA A 44 -5.53 -17.69 -5.17
N ILE A 45 -4.43 -18.22 -4.64
CA ILE A 45 -3.83 -19.49 -5.08
C ILE A 45 -4.79 -20.70 -4.91
N PRO A 46 -5.40 -20.97 -3.74
CA PRO A 46 -6.33 -22.09 -3.59
C PRO A 46 -7.57 -21.95 -4.48
N HIS A 47 -8.08 -20.73 -4.71
CA HIS A 47 -9.19 -20.51 -5.67
C HIS A 47 -8.78 -20.87 -7.10
N TYR A 48 -7.57 -20.48 -7.50
CA TYR A 48 -6.99 -20.86 -8.78
C TYR A 48 -6.87 -22.39 -8.89
N ASN A 49 -6.20 -23.05 -7.94
CA ASN A 49 -5.94 -24.49 -7.98
C ASN A 49 -7.23 -25.32 -7.97
N ARG A 50 -8.21 -24.93 -7.14
CA ARG A 50 -9.54 -25.58 -7.11
C ARG A 50 -10.21 -25.54 -8.47
N ARG A 51 -10.13 -24.43 -9.21
CA ARG A 51 -10.69 -24.30 -10.55
C ARG A 51 -10.00 -25.22 -11.56
N ILE A 52 -8.66 -25.34 -11.47
CA ILE A 52 -7.90 -26.27 -12.29
C ILE A 52 -8.33 -27.72 -12.01
N ALA A 53 -8.47 -28.09 -10.74
CA ALA A 53 -8.93 -29.41 -10.32
C ALA A 53 -10.33 -29.73 -10.89
N LEU A 54 -11.28 -28.79 -10.77
CA LEU A 54 -12.65 -28.93 -11.29
C LEU A 54 -12.67 -29.05 -12.81
N SER A 55 -11.81 -28.30 -13.52
CA SER A 55 -11.72 -28.34 -14.98
C SER A 55 -11.08 -29.65 -15.48
N ASN A 56 -10.09 -30.19 -14.77
CA ASN A 56 -9.42 -31.44 -15.13
C ASN A 56 -10.30 -32.67 -14.88
N ASN A 57 -11.26 -32.61 -13.94
CA ASN A 57 -12.24 -33.69 -13.72
C ASN A 57 -13.11 -33.95 -14.98
N LEU A 58 -13.14 -33.02 -15.93
CA LEU A 58 -13.80 -33.16 -17.24
C LEU A 58 -12.88 -33.73 -18.35
N LEU A 59 -11.57 -33.89 -18.11
CA LEU A 59 -10.54 -34.14 -19.15
C LEU A 59 -9.62 -35.34 -18.87
N VAL A 60 -10.04 -36.32 -18.06
CA VAL A 60 -9.21 -37.41 -17.48
C VAL A 60 -8.44 -38.31 -18.47
N ASN A 61 -8.50 -38.12 -19.80
CA ASN A 61 -7.86 -39.05 -20.75
C ASN A 61 -6.54 -38.64 -21.41
N ASN A 62 -5.96 -37.45 -21.19
CA ASN A 62 -4.65 -37.15 -21.81
C ASN A 62 -3.84 -36.13 -21.00
N SER A 63 -2.84 -36.57 -20.22
CA SER A 63 -1.71 -35.70 -19.88
C SER A 63 -0.50 -36.48 -19.37
N GLN A 64 0.47 -36.71 -20.26
CA GLN A 64 1.88 -36.64 -19.90
C GLN A 64 2.28 -35.16 -20.03
N ASP A 65 3.19 -34.66 -19.17
CA ASP A 65 3.74 -33.29 -19.13
C ASP A 65 3.03 -32.20 -18.29
N ILE A 66 2.61 -32.49 -17.04
CA ILE A 66 2.13 -31.45 -16.09
C ILE A 66 3.18 -31.08 -15.01
N ASN A 67 4.38 -31.68 -15.01
CA ASN A 67 5.28 -31.65 -13.85
C ASN A 67 6.24 -30.44 -13.73
N LEU A 68 6.01 -29.31 -14.41
CA LEU A 68 6.99 -28.21 -14.44
C LEU A 68 6.94 -27.22 -13.27
N ALA A 69 5.79 -27.02 -12.61
CA ALA A 69 5.60 -25.89 -11.69
C ALA A 69 6.47 -25.93 -10.42
N SER A 70 6.84 -27.12 -9.92
CA SER A 70 7.47 -27.26 -8.60
C SER A 70 8.98 -27.51 -8.62
N ARG A 71 9.70 -27.28 -9.73
CA ARG A 71 11.13 -27.63 -9.84
C ARG A 71 12.05 -26.62 -10.51
N VAL A 72 11.55 -25.52 -11.08
CA VAL A 72 12.38 -24.55 -11.80
C VAL A 72 12.00 -23.14 -11.38
N ASP A 73 12.96 -22.36 -10.90
CA ASP A 73 12.77 -20.94 -10.66
C ASP A 73 12.38 -20.24 -11.98
N PRO A 74 11.27 -19.48 -12.01
CA PRO A 74 10.91 -18.71 -13.20
C PRO A 74 11.90 -17.57 -13.41
N TYR A 75 12.01 -17.15 -14.66
CA TYR A 75 12.77 -15.99 -15.11
C TYR A 75 11.82 -14.89 -15.56
N PHE A 76 12.19 -13.65 -15.34
CA PHE A 76 11.39 -12.48 -15.69
C PHE A 76 12.16 -11.58 -16.65
N VAL A 77 11.57 -11.31 -17.81
CA VAL A 77 12.02 -10.22 -18.69
C VAL A 77 11.07 -9.05 -18.49
N VAL A 78 11.56 -8.03 -17.80
CA VAL A 78 10.81 -6.82 -17.45
C VAL A 78 10.84 -5.87 -18.63
N ASN A 79 9.72 -5.71 -19.32
CA ASN A 79 9.56 -4.83 -20.47
C ASN A 79 8.99 -3.50 -20.01
N ILE A 80 9.87 -2.51 -19.84
CA ILE A 80 9.54 -1.17 -19.37
C ILE A 80 9.44 -0.23 -20.57
N ILE A 81 8.32 0.48 -20.69
CA ILE A 81 8.20 1.62 -21.60
C ILE A 81 8.38 2.91 -20.82
N ALA A 82 9.31 3.77 -21.26
CA ALA A 82 9.64 4.99 -20.53
C ALA A 82 9.71 6.20 -21.44
N ALA A 83 8.95 7.24 -21.10
CA ALA A 83 8.98 8.50 -21.82
C ALA A 83 10.20 9.32 -21.39
N VAL A 84 11.02 9.76 -22.34
CA VAL A 84 12.23 10.55 -22.02
C VAL A 84 11.87 12.03 -21.86
N PRO A 85 12.14 12.65 -20.70
CA PRO A 85 11.87 14.06 -20.47
C PRO A 85 12.79 14.97 -21.33
N GLU A 86 12.43 16.24 -21.47
CA GLU A 86 13.29 17.22 -22.15
C GLU A 86 14.52 17.55 -21.28
N ARG A 87 15.73 17.47 -21.85
CA ARG A 87 16.92 18.02 -21.21
C ARG A 87 16.97 19.54 -21.39
N ARG A 88 17.56 20.28 -20.44
CA ARG A 88 17.78 21.72 -20.59
C ARG A 88 18.94 21.96 -21.57
N PHE A 89 18.75 22.83 -22.55
CA PHE A 89 19.82 23.28 -23.44
C PHE A 89 19.74 24.81 -23.64
N SER A 90 20.80 25.42 -24.18
CA SER A 90 20.80 26.81 -24.68
C SER A 90 19.97 26.96 -25.95
N ASP A 91 19.49 28.18 -26.24
CA ASP A 91 18.60 28.46 -27.36
C ASP A 91 19.16 28.01 -28.72
N ASP A 92 18.26 27.54 -29.57
CA ASP A 92 18.53 26.99 -30.91
C ASP A 92 18.59 28.14 -31.93
N SER A 93 19.54 28.12 -32.86
CA SER A 93 19.50 28.96 -34.06
C SER A 93 18.72 28.26 -35.18
N SER A 94 17.82 28.97 -35.87
CA SER A 94 17.11 28.49 -37.05
C SER A 94 17.66 29.19 -38.30
N ASP A 95 17.82 28.45 -39.40
CA ASP A 95 18.37 28.89 -40.68
C ASP A 95 17.32 29.02 -41.81
N GLU A 96 16.06 28.72 -41.54
CA GLU A 96 14.99 28.85 -42.56
C GLU A 96 14.50 30.29 -42.66
N GLU A 97 14.41 30.78 -43.90
CA GLU A 97 13.87 32.09 -44.24
C GLU A 97 12.34 32.04 -44.46
N PRO A 98 11.58 33.05 -43.99
CA PRO A 98 10.16 33.21 -44.30
C PRO A 98 9.88 33.39 -45.80
N ASP A 99 8.91 32.65 -46.35
CA ASP A 99 8.40 32.83 -47.72
C ASP A 99 6.98 33.44 -47.73
N GLU A 100 6.44 33.72 -48.93
CA GLU A 100 5.09 34.31 -49.09
C GLU A 100 3.98 33.46 -48.45
N GLU A 101 4.10 32.14 -48.55
CA GLU A 101 3.14 31.19 -47.96
C GLU A 101 3.17 31.25 -46.43
N PHE A 102 4.36 31.30 -45.83
CA PHE A 102 4.51 31.53 -44.39
C PHE A 102 3.94 32.88 -43.97
N ASN A 103 4.27 33.97 -44.67
CA ASN A 103 3.81 35.31 -44.30
C ASN A 103 2.28 35.40 -44.29
N ALA A 104 1.60 34.80 -45.28
CA ALA A 104 0.14 34.72 -45.29
C ALA A 104 -0.43 33.96 -44.08
N MET A 105 0.17 32.82 -43.70
CA MET A 105 -0.22 32.07 -42.49
C MET A 105 0.08 32.85 -41.20
N TYR A 106 1.18 33.58 -41.16
CA TYR A 106 1.61 34.38 -40.01
C TYR A 106 0.68 35.58 -39.79
N ASP A 107 0.33 36.31 -40.86
CA ASP A 107 -0.61 37.42 -40.80
C ASP A 107 -1.99 36.95 -40.31
N GLU A 108 -2.45 35.78 -40.76
CA GLU A 108 -3.70 35.20 -40.28
C GLU A 108 -3.63 34.83 -38.78
N LEU A 109 -2.49 34.29 -38.33
CA LEU A 109 -2.24 33.98 -36.94
C LEU A 109 -2.24 35.24 -36.06
N GLU A 110 -1.56 36.31 -36.46
CA GLU A 110 -1.54 37.56 -35.70
C GLU A 110 -2.92 38.21 -35.61
N ASN A 111 -3.68 38.19 -36.71
CA ASN A 111 -4.99 38.83 -36.77
C ASN A 111 -6.09 38.04 -36.03
N ASN A 112 -6.06 36.71 -36.11
CA ASN A 112 -7.15 35.86 -35.61
C ASN A 112 -6.76 34.99 -34.40
N ASN A 113 -5.47 34.91 -34.04
CA ASN A 113 -4.94 34.05 -32.98
C ASN A 113 -5.32 32.56 -33.18
N VAL A 114 -5.29 32.10 -34.44
CA VAL A 114 -5.59 30.71 -34.84
C VAL A 114 -4.35 30.06 -35.45
N TRP A 115 -3.98 28.88 -34.97
CA TRP A 115 -2.87 28.12 -35.56
C TRP A 115 -3.23 27.52 -36.91
N PRO A 116 -2.33 27.59 -37.92
CA PRO A 116 -2.59 26.97 -39.23
C PRO A 116 -2.57 25.43 -39.18
N PHE A 117 -1.87 24.87 -38.18
CA PHE A 117 -1.75 23.43 -37.96
C PHE A 117 -2.15 23.05 -36.54
N THR A 118 -2.65 21.82 -36.36
CA THR A 118 -2.98 21.25 -35.07
C THR A 118 -2.75 19.74 -35.02
N THR A 119 -2.46 19.20 -33.84
CA THR A 119 -2.43 17.74 -33.59
C THR A 119 -3.80 17.19 -33.21
N ARG A 120 -4.79 18.06 -32.99
CA ARG A 120 -6.13 17.66 -32.54
C ARG A 120 -7.00 17.30 -33.74
N PRO A 121 -7.51 16.06 -33.86
CA PRO A 121 -8.40 15.71 -34.94
C PRO A 121 -9.72 16.49 -34.80
N GLN A 122 -10.25 17.01 -35.91
CA GLN A 122 -11.65 17.40 -35.95
C GLN A 122 -12.52 16.14 -35.78
N LYS A 123 -13.63 16.25 -35.02
CA LYS A 123 -14.46 15.13 -34.49
C LYS A 123 -14.92 14.07 -35.52
N THR A 124 -14.72 14.29 -36.81
CA THR A 124 -15.20 13.48 -37.94
C THR A 124 -14.17 12.55 -38.60
N ILE A 125 -12.88 12.62 -38.25
CA ILE A 125 -11.84 11.90 -39.00
C ILE A 125 -11.45 10.59 -38.31
N LYS A 126 -11.79 9.45 -38.94
CA LYS A 126 -11.25 8.14 -38.56
C LYS A 126 -9.77 8.08 -38.94
N ILE A 127 -8.90 8.07 -37.95
CA ILE A 127 -7.44 7.96 -38.12
C ILE A 127 -7.13 6.59 -38.75
N LYS A 128 -6.53 6.56 -39.95
CA LYS A 128 -6.02 5.33 -40.56
C LYS A 128 -4.72 4.89 -39.87
N THR A 129 -4.56 3.57 -39.73
CA THR A 129 -3.42 2.85 -39.17
C THR A 129 -2.20 2.91 -40.10
N GLU A 130 -1.48 4.03 -40.07
CA GLU A 130 -0.06 4.06 -40.50
C GLU A 130 0.83 3.70 -39.31
N SER A 131 1.96 3.02 -39.56
CA SER A 131 2.94 2.73 -38.50
C SER A 131 3.43 4.02 -37.86
N LYS A 132 3.21 4.13 -36.55
CA LYS A 132 3.49 5.34 -35.77
C LYS A 132 4.89 5.36 -35.18
N ILE A 133 5.67 4.29 -35.28
CA ILE A 133 6.97 4.17 -34.62
C ILE A 133 8.12 4.39 -35.62
N LEU A 134 9.18 5.06 -35.17
CA LEU A 134 10.42 5.32 -35.92
C LEU A 134 11.61 5.01 -35.01
N ASP A 135 12.29 3.91 -35.30
CA ASP A 135 13.47 3.49 -34.53
C ASP A 135 14.65 4.45 -34.72
N LEU A 136 15.44 4.59 -33.66
CA LEU A 136 16.72 5.24 -33.74
C LEU A 136 17.77 4.23 -34.19
N GLU A 137 18.37 4.48 -35.35
CA GLU A 137 19.49 3.68 -35.85
C GLU A 137 20.67 3.70 -34.86
N PRO A 138 21.30 2.54 -34.60
CA PRO A 138 22.48 2.44 -33.74
C PRO A 138 23.71 2.98 -34.47
N ASN A 139 23.82 4.30 -34.59
CA ASN A 139 25.04 4.91 -35.07
C ASN A 139 26.13 4.81 -33.98
N SER A 140 27.35 4.48 -34.39
CA SER A 140 28.55 4.43 -33.55
C SER A 140 28.95 5.86 -33.11
N TYR A 141 28.33 6.35 -32.04
CA TYR A 141 28.61 7.70 -31.53
C TYR A 141 29.79 7.66 -30.56
N LYS A 142 30.84 8.43 -30.86
CA LYS A 142 32.05 8.54 -30.04
C LYS A 142 31.73 9.15 -28.67
N ASN A 143 32.29 8.55 -27.63
CA ASN A 143 32.25 8.96 -26.23
C ASN A 143 32.68 10.44 -26.08
N GLN A 144 31.72 11.31 -25.76
CA GLN A 144 31.98 12.60 -25.10
C GLN A 144 31.29 12.52 -23.74
N ASP A 145 31.92 13.05 -22.69
CA ASP A 145 31.47 13.05 -21.28
C ASP A 145 29.94 12.94 -21.14
N THR A 146 29.46 11.72 -20.93
CA THR A 146 28.03 11.41 -20.95
C THR A 146 27.48 11.63 -19.55
N ALA A 147 26.63 12.65 -19.38
CA ALA A 147 25.89 12.87 -18.13
C ALA A 147 25.16 11.59 -17.69
N ASP A 148 24.89 11.45 -16.39
CA ASP A 148 24.14 10.32 -15.85
C ASP A 148 22.74 10.20 -16.48
N SER A 149 22.25 8.97 -16.53
CA SER A 149 20.92 8.65 -17.03
C SER A 149 19.85 9.19 -16.07
N MET A 150 18.86 9.89 -16.61
CA MET A 150 17.74 10.42 -15.82
C MET A 150 16.57 9.45 -15.75
N VAL A 151 16.56 8.40 -16.59
CA VAL A 151 15.43 7.48 -16.75
C VAL A 151 15.85 6.04 -16.48
N VAL A 152 16.87 5.55 -17.18
CA VAL A 152 17.28 4.14 -17.12
C VAL A 152 17.86 3.79 -15.76
N ASP A 153 18.81 4.60 -15.27
CA ASP A 153 19.48 4.34 -14.00
C ASP A 153 18.49 4.32 -12.81
N PRO A 154 17.60 5.33 -12.62
CA PRO A 154 16.59 5.27 -11.56
C PRO A 154 15.63 4.08 -11.66
N LEU A 155 15.26 3.65 -12.87
CA LEU A 155 14.38 2.49 -13.05
C LEU A 155 15.08 1.18 -12.66
N LEU A 156 16.34 1.00 -13.06
CA LEU A 156 17.12 -0.17 -12.68
C LEU A 156 17.38 -0.20 -11.17
N SER A 157 17.68 0.95 -10.56
CA SER A 157 17.90 1.06 -9.11
C SER A 157 16.66 0.67 -8.31
N LYS A 158 15.45 1.01 -8.78
CA LYS A 158 14.19 0.56 -8.15
C LYS A 158 13.98 -0.95 -8.23
N VAL A 159 14.30 -1.56 -9.38
CA VAL A 159 14.23 -3.03 -9.53
C VAL A 159 15.25 -3.71 -8.62
N LEU A 160 16.46 -3.14 -8.52
CA LEU A 160 17.53 -3.68 -7.68
C LEU A 160 17.18 -3.62 -6.20
N ALA A 161 16.71 -2.45 -5.73
CA ALA A 161 16.42 -2.22 -4.33
C ALA A 161 15.22 -3.04 -3.85
N ASN A 162 14.12 -3.02 -4.61
CA ASN A 162 12.83 -3.49 -4.11
C ASN A 162 12.14 -4.48 -5.05
N GLY A 163 12.86 -5.08 -6.00
CA GLY A 163 12.29 -6.12 -6.88
C GLY A 163 11.93 -7.40 -6.11
N PHE A 164 12.81 -7.81 -5.19
CA PHE A 164 12.65 -8.97 -4.34
C PHE A 164 12.54 -8.55 -2.87
N GLU A 165 11.92 -9.39 -2.06
CA GLU A 165 12.05 -9.31 -0.61
C GLU A 165 13.45 -9.82 -0.20
N VAL A 166 13.90 -9.42 1.00
CA VAL A 166 15.26 -9.67 1.51
C VAL A 166 15.70 -11.14 1.39
N HIS A 167 14.79 -12.09 1.59
CA HIS A 167 15.11 -13.52 1.55
C HIS A 167 15.27 -14.10 0.13
N ASP A 168 14.85 -13.39 -0.91
CA ASP A 168 14.94 -13.79 -2.32
C ASP A 168 15.93 -12.93 -3.12
N GLU A 169 16.70 -12.02 -2.50
CA GLU A 169 17.67 -11.16 -3.19
C GLU A 169 18.67 -11.94 -4.04
N ASN A 170 19.02 -13.17 -3.63
CA ASN A 170 19.90 -14.07 -4.38
C ASN A 170 19.32 -14.52 -5.75
N LYS A 171 18.03 -14.27 -6.00
CA LYS A 171 17.33 -14.57 -7.26
C LYS A 171 17.46 -13.45 -8.28
N LEU A 172 18.15 -12.33 -7.99
CA LEU A 172 18.32 -11.20 -8.92
C LEU A 172 18.74 -11.63 -10.35
N ARG A 173 19.56 -12.67 -10.47
CA ARG A 173 20.01 -13.24 -11.76
C ARG A 173 18.88 -13.82 -12.63
N THR A 174 17.69 -14.06 -12.09
CA THR A 174 16.52 -14.53 -12.86
C THR A 174 15.75 -13.37 -13.51
N ILE A 175 16.18 -12.13 -13.28
CA ILE A 175 15.58 -10.92 -13.86
C ILE A 175 16.49 -10.34 -14.94
N ALA A 176 15.89 -9.95 -16.06
CA ALA A 176 16.50 -9.07 -17.04
C ALA A 176 15.54 -7.96 -17.43
N VAL A 177 16.06 -6.78 -17.78
CA VAL A 177 15.23 -5.59 -18.04
C VAL A 177 15.42 -5.10 -19.48
N SER A 178 14.31 -4.96 -20.21
CA SER A 178 14.26 -4.36 -21.54
C SER A 178 13.56 -3.00 -21.47
N ILE A 179 14.28 -1.92 -21.78
CA ILE A 179 13.79 -0.55 -21.63
C ILE A 179 13.60 0.09 -23.01
N GLY A 180 12.34 0.32 -23.37
CA GLY A 180 11.95 1.07 -24.56
C GLY A 180 11.82 2.57 -24.24
N LEU A 181 12.88 3.32 -24.51
CA LEU A 181 12.90 4.78 -24.35
C LEU A 181 12.15 5.43 -25.51
N ASN A 182 11.11 6.20 -25.21
CA ASN A 182 10.27 6.78 -26.25
C ASN A 182 10.06 8.30 -26.08
N ARG A 183 9.77 8.95 -27.21
CA ARG A 183 9.34 10.35 -27.26
C ARG A 183 8.48 10.60 -28.49
N MET A 184 7.59 11.58 -28.43
CA MET A 184 7.00 12.14 -29.66
C MET A 184 8.13 12.68 -30.55
N ARG A 185 8.03 12.40 -31.87
CA ARG A 185 8.86 13.09 -32.86
C ARG A 185 8.46 14.57 -32.89
N SER A 186 9.28 15.42 -32.29
CA SER A 186 9.06 16.86 -32.21
C SER A 186 9.50 17.56 -33.49
N LEU A 187 8.86 18.68 -33.81
CA LEU A 187 9.30 19.65 -34.81
C LEU A 187 10.67 20.26 -34.43
N SER A 188 10.97 20.36 -33.12
CA SER A 188 12.25 20.79 -32.58
C SER A 188 13.29 19.68 -32.65
N THR A 189 14.38 19.91 -33.40
CA THR A 189 15.51 18.98 -33.48
C THR A 189 16.13 18.75 -32.09
N ARG A 190 16.31 19.82 -31.29
CA ARG A 190 16.85 19.76 -29.93
C ARG A 190 16.02 18.90 -28.98
N LYS A 191 14.69 18.99 -29.05
CA LYS A 191 13.80 18.12 -28.26
C LYS A 191 13.98 16.65 -28.64
N ASN A 192 14.18 16.36 -29.92
CA ASN A 192 14.47 15.00 -30.38
C ASN A 192 15.83 14.49 -29.85
N ASP A 193 16.83 15.36 -29.70
CA ASP A 193 18.15 14.99 -29.19
C ASP A 193 18.15 14.57 -27.72
N SER A 194 17.14 14.95 -26.93
CA SER A 194 17.00 14.47 -25.53
C SER A 194 16.96 12.93 -25.45
N LEU A 195 16.24 12.28 -26.37
CA LEU A 195 16.18 10.81 -26.44
C LEU A 195 17.55 10.21 -26.80
N ARG A 196 18.27 10.85 -27.72
CA ARG A 196 19.61 10.39 -28.13
C ARG A 196 20.64 10.55 -27.02
N LEU A 197 20.54 11.62 -26.23
CA LEU A 197 21.40 11.84 -25.08
C LEU A 197 21.12 10.83 -23.97
N GLU A 198 19.86 10.55 -23.69
CA GLU A 198 19.50 9.52 -22.70
C GLU A 198 20.03 8.14 -23.09
N LEU A 199 19.95 7.76 -24.37
CA LEU A 199 20.53 6.50 -24.85
C LEU A 199 22.06 6.41 -24.71
N LYS A 200 22.74 7.55 -24.61
CA LYS A 200 24.20 7.65 -24.43
C LYS A 200 24.59 7.82 -22.97
N SER A 201 23.64 8.16 -22.11
CA SER A 201 23.94 8.49 -20.72
C SER A 201 24.56 7.34 -19.97
N GLN A 202 25.39 7.69 -18.99
CA GLN A 202 26.00 6.71 -18.10
C GLN A 202 24.92 6.07 -17.22
N VAL A 203 24.97 4.74 -17.13
CA VAL A 203 24.17 3.93 -16.22
C VAL A 203 25.13 3.31 -15.21
N ASN A 204 24.91 3.63 -13.95
CA ASN A 204 25.74 3.24 -12.81
C ASN A 204 25.26 1.90 -12.24
N THR A 205 23.96 1.62 -12.30
CA THR A 205 23.36 0.34 -11.88
C THR A 205 23.62 -0.76 -12.91
N ARG A 206 24.67 -1.57 -12.69
CA ARG A 206 25.13 -2.62 -13.62
C ARG A 206 24.90 -4.06 -13.16
N GLU A 207 24.33 -4.25 -11.98
CA GLU A 207 24.12 -5.58 -11.40
C GLU A 207 22.99 -6.37 -12.06
N ILE A 208 22.07 -5.67 -12.75
CA ILE A 208 20.96 -6.27 -13.48
C ILE A 208 21.31 -6.36 -14.96
N ASN A 209 21.10 -7.53 -15.57
CA ASN A 209 21.22 -7.66 -17.03
C ASN A 209 20.12 -6.84 -17.71
N TYR A 210 20.50 -5.83 -18.50
CA TYR A 210 19.53 -4.98 -19.17
C TYR A 210 19.91 -4.67 -20.61
N LYS A 211 18.89 -4.28 -21.39
CA LYS A 211 19.04 -3.71 -22.73
C LYS A 211 18.15 -2.48 -22.84
N GLN A 212 18.63 -1.46 -23.52
CA GLN A 212 17.86 -0.27 -23.86
C GLN A 212 17.82 -0.06 -25.36
N PHE A 213 16.76 0.57 -25.84
CA PHE A 213 16.60 1.01 -27.22
C PHE A 213 15.68 2.23 -27.25
N GLY A 214 15.78 3.02 -28.32
CA GLY A 214 15.01 4.26 -28.42
C GLY A 214 14.27 4.37 -29.73
N PHE A 215 13.08 4.95 -29.66
CA PHE A 215 12.24 5.19 -30.82
C PHE A 215 11.39 6.44 -30.64
N TYR A 216 11.06 7.09 -31.75
CA TYR A 216 10.06 8.14 -31.75
C TYR A 216 8.71 7.58 -32.14
N TRP A 217 7.65 8.14 -31.58
CA TRP A 217 6.30 7.97 -32.11
C TRP A 217 5.82 9.22 -32.85
N LYS A 218 5.03 9.02 -33.90
CA LYS A 218 4.53 10.08 -34.78
C LYS A 218 3.10 10.45 -34.39
N CYS A 219 2.90 11.74 -34.09
CA CYS A 219 1.57 12.32 -33.97
C CYS A 219 1.12 12.83 -35.35
N PRO A 220 -0.10 12.51 -35.81
CA PRO A 220 -0.64 13.09 -37.04
C PRO A 220 -0.87 14.60 -36.85
N TRP A 221 -0.57 15.37 -37.90
CA TRP A 221 -0.86 16.80 -37.96
C TRP A 221 -1.99 17.05 -38.93
N TYR A 222 -2.76 18.11 -38.68
CA TYR A 222 -3.90 18.54 -39.48
C TYR A 222 -3.82 20.03 -39.73
N THR A 223 -4.32 20.48 -40.88
CA THR A 223 -4.57 21.89 -41.15
C THR A 223 -5.81 22.37 -40.38
N LYS A 224 -6.04 23.69 -40.33
CA LYS A 224 -7.25 24.30 -39.74
C LYS A 224 -8.57 23.76 -40.31
N ILE A 225 -8.58 23.31 -41.57
CA ILE A 225 -9.77 22.74 -42.24
C ILE A 225 -9.90 21.22 -42.04
N GLY A 226 -9.03 20.62 -41.22
CA GLY A 226 -9.08 19.20 -40.87
C GLY A 226 -8.39 18.27 -41.88
N THR A 227 -7.72 18.77 -42.92
CA THR A 227 -6.95 17.90 -43.82
C THR A 227 -5.64 17.47 -43.15
N LYS A 228 -5.22 16.20 -43.34
CA LYS A 228 -3.93 15.72 -42.82
C LYS A 228 -2.80 16.55 -43.45
N ALA A 229 -1.94 17.12 -42.61
CA ALA A 229 -0.77 17.88 -43.02
C ALA A 229 0.48 17.00 -42.97
N GLU A 230 1.40 17.21 -43.91
CA GLU A 230 2.68 16.52 -43.92
C GLU A 230 3.60 17.10 -42.84
N PHE A 231 4.29 16.23 -42.10
CA PHE A 231 5.19 16.65 -41.01
C PHE A 231 6.28 17.64 -41.48
N LYS A 232 6.73 17.50 -42.73
CA LYS A 232 7.74 18.39 -43.33
C LYS A 232 7.22 19.83 -43.41
N ASP A 233 5.97 20.02 -43.79
CA ASP A 233 5.37 21.35 -43.99
C ASP A 233 5.16 22.05 -42.64
N VAL A 234 4.66 21.30 -41.65
CA VAL A 234 4.53 21.81 -40.27
C VAL A 234 5.89 22.15 -39.68
N LYS A 235 6.93 21.35 -39.96
CA LYS A 235 8.29 21.62 -39.48
C LYS A 235 8.87 22.88 -40.13
N LYS A 236 8.64 23.08 -41.43
CA LYS A 236 9.04 24.29 -42.14
C LYS A 236 8.36 25.52 -41.51
N PHE A 237 7.04 25.47 -41.32
CA PHE A 237 6.29 26.54 -40.65
C PHE A 237 6.84 26.85 -39.26
N TYR A 238 7.07 25.84 -38.42
CA TYR A 238 7.63 26.04 -37.07
C TYR A 238 9.00 26.71 -37.11
N LYS A 239 9.89 26.29 -38.02
CA LYS A 239 11.23 26.90 -38.15
C LYS A 239 11.14 28.37 -38.56
N CYS A 240 10.33 28.71 -39.57
CA CYS A 240 10.08 30.09 -39.97
C CYS A 240 9.46 30.92 -38.83
N LEU A 241 8.48 30.34 -38.10
CA LEU A 241 7.86 30.99 -36.94
C LEU A 241 8.88 31.28 -35.84
N LYS A 242 9.78 30.35 -35.57
CA LYS A 242 10.85 30.52 -34.59
C LYS A 242 11.83 31.63 -34.96
N THR A 243 12.22 31.71 -36.24
CA THR A 243 13.07 32.79 -36.75
C THR A 243 12.38 34.15 -36.61
N LYS A 244 11.06 34.22 -36.89
CA LYS A 244 10.29 35.47 -36.88
C LYS A 244 9.88 35.93 -35.47
N ASN A 245 9.40 35.00 -34.64
CA ASN A 245 8.86 35.23 -33.30
C ASN A 245 9.03 33.96 -32.44
N SER A 246 10.11 33.90 -31.66
CA SER A 246 10.46 32.77 -30.80
C SER A 246 9.38 32.44 -29.76
N ASP A 247 8.71 33.45 -29.21
CA ASP A 247 7.70 33.27 -28.18
C ASP A 247 6.44 32.61 -28.73
N LEU A 248 5.99 33.00 -29.92
CA LEU A 248 4.89 32.33 -30.61
C LEU A 248 5.26 30.90 -30.99
N ALA A 249 6.49 30.65 -31.44
CA ALA A 249 6.95 29.29 -31.73
C ALA A 249 6.95 28.39 -30.48
N ASN A 250 7.39 28.92 -29.34
CA ASN A 250 7.34 28.22 -28.05
C ASN A 250 5.90 27.95 -27.61
N LYS A 251 5.00 28.92 -27.78
CA LYS A 251 3.55 28.77 -27.51
C LYS A 251 2.92 27.70 -28.41
N PHE A 252 3.28 27.65 -29.69
CA PHE A 252 2.79 26.65 -30.64
C PHE A 252 3.16 25.23 -30.21
N ILE A 253 4.44 24.97 -29.88
CA ILE A 253 4.90 23.67 -29.38
C ILE A 253 4.20 23.30 -28.07
N ALA A 254 4.10 24.24 -27.12
CA ALA A 254 3.45 23.98 -25.84
C ALA A 254 1.95 23.62 -25.98
N GLN A 255 1.26 24.20 -26.97
CA GLN A 255 -0.16 23.94 -27.20
C GLN A 255 -0.42 22.68 -28.03
N GLU A 256 0.35 22.46 -29.09
CA GLU A 256 0.09 21.38 -30.06
C GLU A 256 0.89 20.11 -29.80
N GLU A 257 2.17 20.19 -29.42
CA GLU A 257 2.96 19.01 -29.09
C GLU A 257 2.76 18.55 -27.65
N ASN A 258 2.80 19.47 -26.68
CA ASN A 258 2.67 19.05 -25.27
C ASN A 258 1.21 18.74 -24.93
N LYS A 259 0.30 19.73 -25.05
CA LYS A 259 -1.12 19.53 -24.66
C LYS A 259 -1.95 18.82 -25.73
N GLY A 260 -1.68 19.08 -27.01
CA GLY A 260 -2.46 18.52 -28.12
C GLY A 260 -2.17 17.04 -28.37
N ALA A 261 -0.91 16.62 -28.22
CA ALA A 261 -0.51 15.24 -28.53
C ALA A 261 -0.76 14.24 -27.39
N GLU A 262 -1.00 14.68 -26.15
CA GLU A 262 -1.35 13.80 -25.01
C GLU A 262 -2.52 12.85 -25.34
N CYS A 263 -3.50 13.32 -26.11
CA CYS A 263 -4.65 12.50 -26.52
C CYS A 263 -4.37 11.51 -27.67
N ASN A 264 -3.16 11.54 -28.24
CA ASN A 264 -2.79 10.79 -29.44
C ASN A 264 -1.64 9.79 -29.22
N ILE A 265 -1.17 9.63 -27.98
CA ILE A 265 -0.07 8.72 -27.65
C ILE A 265 -0.46 7.29 -28.09
N PRO A 266 0.32 6.64 -28.96
CA PRO A 266 -0.03 5.35 -29.51
C PRO A 266 0.46 4.20 -28.62
N TYR A 267 -0.04 4.15 -27.40
CA TYR A 267 0.40 3.18 -26.37
C TYR A 267 0.43 1.72 -26.88
N ARG A 268 -0.55 1.30 -27.68
CA ARG A 268 -0.58 -0.03 -28.33
C ARG A 268 0.62 -0.29 -29.24
N ASP A 269 0.90 0.65 -30.13
CA ASP A 269 2.01 0.53 -31.07
C ASP A 269 3.35 0.55 -30.31
N ILE A 270 3.43 1.35 -29.24
CA ILE A 270 4.59 1.43 -28.34
C ILE A 270 4.83 0.09 -27.67
N ARG A 271 3.82 -0.53 -27.04
CA ARG A 271 3.96 -1.84 -26.39
C ARG A 271 4.20 -2.98 -27.36
N GLU A 272 3.50 -2.98 -28.50
CA GLU A 272 3.73 -3.98 -29.54
C GLU A 272 5.16 -3.92 -30.05
N HIS A 273 5.67 -2.70 -30.27
CA HIS A 273 7.05 -2.50 -30.67
C HIS A 273 8.02 -2.96 -29.58
N ALA A 274 7.85 -2.51 -28.33
CA ALA A 274 8.76 -2.83 -27.24
C ALA A 274 8.86 -4.33 -26.93
N LYS A 275 7.72 -5.04 -26.94
CA LYS A 275 7.64 -6.50 -26.76
C LYS A 275 8.37 -7.26 -27.88
N ASN A 276 8.25 -6.80 -29.13
CA ASN A 276 8.79 -7.49 -30.29
C ASN A 276 10.21 -7.02 -30.68
N HIS A 277 10.74 -5.99 -30.01
CA HIS A 277 12.04 -5.43 -30.33
C HIS A 277 13.16 -6.47 -30.15
N SER A 278 14.18 -6.40 -31.01
CA SER A 278 15.29 -7.35 -31.05
C SER A 278 16.02 -7.46 -29.70
N LYS A 279 16.12 -6.37 -28.96
CA LYS A 279 16.74 -6.32 -27.62
C LYS A 279 15.95 -7.08 -26.56
N THR A 280 14.62 -7.03 -26.60
CA THR A 280 13.77 -7.84 -25.71
C THR A 280 13.95 -9.33 -26.01
N LYS A 281 13.95 -9.69 -27.30
CA LYS A 281 14.18 -11.05 -27.76
C LYS A 281 15.57 -11.58 -27.41
N GLU A 282 16.60 -10.73 -27.48
CA GLU A 282 17.97 -11.05 -27.09
C GLU A 282 18.04 -11.50 -25.63
N LEU A 283 17.38 -10.79 -24.71
CA LEU A 283 17.33 -11.16 -23.29
C LEU A 283 16.61 -12.49 -23.05
N ILE A 284 15.48 -12.71 -23.73
CA ILE A 284 14.73 -13.97 -23.65
C ILE A 284 15.58 -15.12 -24.15
N LYS A 285 16.30 -14.90 -25.26
CA LYS A 285 17.22 -15.88 -25.83
C LYS A 285 18.36 -16.20 -24.86
N THR A 286 18.96 -15.22 -24.19
CA THR A 286 20.01 -15.47 -23.17
C THR A 286 19.51 -16.44 -22.10
N PHE A 287 18.33 -16.21 -21.53
CA PHE A 287 17.78 -17.14 -20.54
C PHE A 287 17.49 -18.54 -21.09
N ARG A 288 17.07 -18.65 -22.37
CA ARG A 288 16.87 -19.94 -23.04
C ARG A 288 18.16 -20.66 -23.37
N ASP A 289 19.21 -19.93 -23.74
CA ASP A 289 20.52 -20.49 -24.02
C ASP A 289 21.16 -21.02 -22.72
N ASP A 290 20.97 -20.33 -21.59
CA ASP A 290 21.42 -20.76 -20.27
C ASP A 290 20.61 -21.94 -19.71
N ASN A 291 19.29 -21.92 -19.89
CA ASN A 291 18.39 -23.00 -19.49
C ASN A 291 17.27 -23.14 -20.52
N ASN A 292 17.39 -24.16 -21.38
CA ASN A 292 16.42 -24.38 -22.45
C ASN A 292 15.01 -24.59 -21.90
N THR A 293 14.83 -25.21 -20.73
CA THR A 293 13.54 -25.47 -20.05
C THR A 293 13.02 -24.32 -19.17
N ALA A 294 13.70 -23.18 -19.13
CA ALA A 294 13.34 -22.04 -18.28
C ALA A 294 11.88 -21.60 -18.45
N MET A 295 11.18 -21.37 -17.34
CA MET A 295 9.86 -20.74 -17.38
C MET A 295 10.04 -19.22 -17.43
N ILE A 296 9.84 -18.61 -18.60
CA ILE A 296 10.11 -17.18 -18.78
C ILE A 296 8.80 -16.41 -18.86
N TYR A 297 8.65 -15.40 -18.00
CA TYR A 297 7.55 -14.44 -18.04
C TYR A 297 8.02 -13.11 -18.63
N LEU A 298 7.22 -12.56 -19.55
CA LEU A 298 7.34 -11.16 -19.95
C LEU A 298 6.51 -10.32 -18.97
N HIS A 299 7.17 -9.50 -18.16
CA HIS A 299 6.52 -8.58 -17.22
C HIS A 299 6.38 -7.21 -17.86
N LEU A 300 5.15 -6.77 -18.13
CA LEU A 300 4.89 -5.43 -18.65
C LEU A 300 4.84 -4.44 -17.50
N VAL A 301 5.57 -3.32 -17.66
CA VAL A 301 5.70 -2.28 -16.63
C VAL A 301 5.73 -0.90 -17.28
N ASP A 302 5.14 0.09 -16.61
CA ASP A 302 5.22 1.50 -17.00
C ASP A 302 6.29 2.22 -16.18
N SER A 303 6.87 3.30 -16.72
CA SER A 303 7.95 4.02 -16.03
C SER A 303 7.51 4.84 -14.81
N ASP A 304 6.21 4.86 -14.49
CA ASP A 304 5.66 5.60 -13.36
C ASP A 304 5.64 4.80 -12.03
N VAL A 305 6.23 3.60 -12.03
CA VAL A 305 6.53 2.82 -10.82
C VAL A 305 7.43 3.61 -9.88
N LEU A 306 7.00 3.73 -8.64
CA LEU A 306 7.77 4.27 -7.52
C LEU A 306 8.54 3.16 -6.81
N ASP A 307 7.86 2.03 -6.59
CA ASP A 307 8.39 0.89 -5.85
C ASP A 307 7.92 -0.44 -6.48
N PHE A 308 8.83 -1.41 -6.60
CA PHE A 308 8.49 -2.78 -7.02
C PHE A 308 7.97 -3.63 -5.85
N ASN A 309 8.16 -3.23 -4.60
CA ASN A 309 7.53 -3.79 -3.41
C ASN A 309 7.64 -5.32 -3.30
N GLY A 310 8.80 -5.89 -3.63
CA GLY A 310 9.02 -7.33 -3.59
C GLY A 310 8.15 -8.13 -4.58
N VAL A 311 7.61 -7.50 -5.64
CA VAL A 311 6.65 -8.13 -6.55
C VAL A 311 7.18 -9.41 -7.20
N TYR A 312 8.51 -9.55 -7.40
CA TYR A 312 9.06 -10.77 -7.96
C TYR A 312 9.07 -11.91 -6.93
N SER A 313 9.26 -11.64 -5.64
CA SER A 313 9.03 -12.62 -4.56
C SER A 313 7.57 -13.08 -4.53
N ALA A 314 6.62 -12.14 -4.67
CA ALA A 314 5.20 -12.48 -4.79
C ALA A 314 4.94 -13.38 -6.00
N TYR A 315 5.53 -13.09 -7.16
CA TYR A 315 5.40 -13.95 -8.35
C TYR A 315 6.05 -15.32 -8.18
N LEU A 316 7.19 -15.43 -7.48
CA LEU A 316 7.78 -16.72 -7.12
C LEU A 316 6.81 -17.54 -6.26
N ARG A 317 6.21 -16.94 -5.22
CA ARG A 317 5.21 -17.59 -4.36
C ARG A 317 3.98 -18.03 -5.14
N ILE A 318 3.44 -17.17 -6.00
CA ILE A 318 2.30 -17.47 -6.87
C ILE A 318 2.59 -18.68 -7.75
N ILE A 319 3.72 -18.68 -8.47
CA ILE A 319 4.07 -19.77 -9.38
C ILE A 319 4.31 -21.07 -8.61
N ALA A 320 5.01 -21.01 -7.48
CA ALA A 320 5.29 -22.18 -6.65
C ALA A 320 4.02 -22.80 -6.05
N GLY A 321 3.06 -21.97 -5.62
CA GLY A 321 1.79 -22.41 -5.04
C GLY A 321 0.78 -22.91 -6.08
N CYS A 322 0.88 -22.48 -7.33
CA CYS A 322 -0.03 -22.89 -8.39
C CYS A 322 0.26 -24.32 -8.90
N TYR A 323 -0.76 -25.17 -8.95
CA TYR A 323 -0.66 -26.55 -9.48
C TYR A 323 -0.22 -26.56 -10.96
N LYS A 324 -0.70 -25.58 -11.74
CA LYS A 324 -0.25 -25.30 -13.11
C LYS A 324 0.23 -23.86 -13.18
N PRO A 325 1.31 -23.55 -13.92
CA PRO A 325 1.75 -22.16 -14.06
C PRO A 325 0.67 -21.31 -14.73
N PRO A 326 0.36 -20.11 -14.19
CA PRO A 326 -0.56 -19.20 -14.86
C PRO A 326 0.04 -18.69 -16.17
N ILE A 327 -0.78 -18.56 -17.20
CA ILE A 327 -0.37 -17.94 -18.48
C ILE A 327 -0.34 -16.42 -18.34
N VAL A 328 -1.27 -15.87 -17.57
CA VAL A 328 -1.34 -14.44 -17.24
C VAL A 328 -1.43 -14.31 -15.73
N MET A 329 -0.60 -13.47 -15.13
CA MET A 329 -0.70 -13.16 -13.71
C MET A 329 -0.47 -11.68 -13.44
N SER A 330 -1.04 -11.17 -12.37
CA SER A 330 -0.92 -9.79 -11.93
C SER A 330 -1.12 -9.73 -10.42
N THR A 331 -0.35 -8.90 -9.72
CA THR A 331 -0.67 -8.49 -8.35
C THR A 331 -1.33 -7.11 -8.28
N GLY A 332 -1.49 -6.43 -9.41
CA GLY A 332 -2.12 -5.11 -9.50
C GLY A 332 -1.18 -3.98 -9.11
N TYR A 333 -1.74 -2.83 -8.73
CA TYR A 333 -0.95 -1.70 -8.26
C TYR A 333 -1.67 -1.05 -7.07
N GLU A 334 -0.89 -0.37 -6.24
CA GLU A 334 -1.37 0.53 -5.21
C GLU A 334 -0.69 1.90 -5.34
N PHE A 335 -1.09 2.84 -4.50
CA PHE A 335 -0.55 4.19 -4.48
C PHE A 335 0.31 4.37 -3.23
N PRO A 336 1.31 5.28 -3.24
CA PRO A 336 2.20 5.47 -2.11
C PRO A 336 1.42 5.85 -0.85
N GLU A 337 1.84 5.28 0.27
CA GLU A 337 1.42 5.69 1.60
C GLU A 337 2.20 6.94 2.01
N ASP A 338 1.83 8.08 1.41
CA ASP A 338 2.32 9.39 1.84
C ASP A 338 1.19 10.19 2.51
N THR A 339 1.58 11.14 3.36
CA THR A 339 0.65 11.98 4.13
C THR A 339 -0.25 12.83 3.25
N GLN A 340 -0.02 12.95 1.94
CA GLN A 340 -0.88 13.74 1.05
C GLN A 340 -1.91 12.89 0.30
N ASN A 341 -1.73 11.57 0.25
CA ASN A 341 -2.51 10.66 -0.58
C ASN A 341 -3.02 9.42 0.19
N LYS A 342 -3.07 9.45 1.52
CA LYS A 342 -3.57 8.34 2.37
C LYS A 342 -4.93 7.79 1.93
N ALA A 343 -5.85 8.68 1.54
CA ALA A 343 -7.16 8.25 1.05
C ALA A 343 -7.11 7.49 -0.28
N TYR A 344 -6.14 7.83 -1.14
CA TYR A 344 -5.92 7.13 -2.40
C TYR A 344 -5.20 5.79 -2.17
N CYS A 345 -4.24 5.71 -1.25
CA CYS A 345 -3.62 4.43 -0.86
C CYS A 345 -4.70 3.41 -0.43
N LEU A 346 -5.57 3.82 0.49
CA LEU A 346 -6.66 2.97 0.99
C LEU A 346 -7.69 2.61 -0.11
N LEU A 347 -8.02 3.56 -1.00
CA LEU A 347 -8.81 3.29 -2.21
C LEU A 347 -8.14 2.24 -3.10
N GLY A 348 -6.82 2.37 -3.34
CA GLY A 348 -6.04 1.45 -4.17
C GLY A 348 -6.12 0.03 -3.64
N HIS A 349 -6.00 -0.13 -2.31
CA HIS A 349 -6.19 -1.42 -1.63
C HIS A 349 -7.58 -2.00 -1.86
N MET A 350 -8.63 -1.21 -1.61
CA MET A 350 -10.02 -1.64 -1.81
C MET A 350 -10.29 -2.03 -3.28
N GLU A 351 -9.82 -1.21 -4.22
CA GLU A 351 -9.95 -1.47 -5.65
C GLU A 351 -9.26 -2.77 -6.06
N ARG A 352 -8.03 -2.98 -5.60
CA ARG A 352 -7.25 -4.19 -5.86
C ARG A 352 -7.97 -5.43 -5.32
N MET A 353 -8.49 -5.38 -4.10
CA MET A 353 -9.22 -6.49 -3.50
C MET A 353 -10.53 -6.81 -4.25
N HIS A 354 -11.25 -5.80 -4.74
CA HIS A 354 -12.41 -6.05 -5.63
C HIS A 354 -12.01 -6.86 -6.86
N ARG A 355 -10.85 -6.55 -7.48
CA ARG A 355 -10.34 -7.30 -8.63
C ARG A 355 -9.97 -8.73 -8.24
N VAL A 356 -9.22 -8.91 -7.15
CA VAL A 356 -8.86 -10.24 -6.60
C VAL A 356 -10.10 -11.10 -6.42
N ILE A 357 -11.08 -10.62 -5.65
CA ILE A 357 -12.32 -11.35 -5.34
C ILE A 357 -13.11 -11.67 -6.61
N THR A 358 -13.18 -10.73 -7.55
CA THR A 358 -13.83 -10.96 -8.86
C THR A 358 -13.19 -12.14 -9.58
N THR A 359 -11.85 -12.28 -9.53
CA THR A 359 -11.15 -13.37 -10.22
C THR A 359 -11.37 -14.75 -9.60
N PHE A 360 -11.81 -14.84 -8.34
CA PHE A 360 -12.18 -16.12 -7.72
C PHE A 360 -13.33 -16.77 -8.49
N HIS A 361 -14.31 -15.97 -8.89
CA HIS A 361 -15.48 -16.46 -9.62
C HIS A 361 -15.32 -16.35 -11.14
N ILE A 362 -14.63 -15.30 -11.61
CA ILE A 362 -14.50 -14.94 -13.02
C ILE A 362 -13.04 -14.55 -13.29
N PRO A 363 -12.14 -15.51 -13.62
CA PRO A 363 -10.68 -15.28 -13.68
C PRO A 363 -10.25 -14.09 -14.53
N LEU A 364 -10.97 -13.89 -15.62
CA LEU A 364 -10.72 -12.84 -16.60
C LEU A 364 -11.83 -11.78 -16.57
N GLY A 365 -12.56 -11.69 -15.46
CA GLY A 365 -13.62 -10.71 -15.20
C GLY A 365 -13.09 -9.38 -14.65
N THR A 366 -11.78 -9.19 -14.64
CA THR A 366 -11.15 -7.94 -14.20
C THR A 366 -10.20 -7.39 -15.26
N TYR A 367 -9.89 -6.11 -15.17
CA TYR A 367 -8.81 -5.52 -15.92
C TYR A 367 -7.46 -5.90 -15.32
N TYR A 368 -6.61 -6.53 -16.13
CA TYR A 368 -5.22 -6.83 -15.78
C TYR A 368 -4.36 -5.64 -16.19
N PRO A 369 -3.88 -4.83 -15.23
CA PRO A 369 -3.24 -3.56 -15.54
C PRO A 369 -1.88 -3.79 -16.18
N GLU A 370 -1.63 -3.12 -17.31
CA GLU A 370 -0.34 -3.13 -17.99
C GLU A 370 0.86 -2.73 -17.13
N PRO A 371 0.78 -1.83 -16.12
CA PRO A 371 1.95 -1.53 -15.29
C PRO A 371 2.41 -2.73 -14.43
N ASN A 372 1.61 -3.79 -14.29
CA ASN A 372 2.00 -5.00 -13.56
C ASN A 372 1.26 -6.25 -14.08
N MET A 373 1.59 -6.66 -15.30
CA MET A 373 1.05 -7.88 -15.90
C MET A 373 2.17 -8.77 -16.42
N CYS A 374 2.26 -9.98 -15.88
CA CYS A 374 3.17 -11.03 -16.33
C CYS A 374 2.47 -11.99 -17.29
N ILE A 375 3.16 -12.33 -18.38
CA ILE A 375 2.66 -13.26 -19.40
C ILE A 375 3.71 -14.34 -19.65
N LEU A 376 3.32 -15.61 -19.53
CA LEU A 376 4.20 -16.73 -19.83
C LEU A 376 4.58 -16.75 -21.31
N ILE A 377 5.87 -16.81 -21.60
CA ILE A 377 6.40 -16.97 -22.95
C ILE A 377 6.44 -18.47 -23.29
N PRO A 378 5.84 -18.90 -24.41
CA PRO A 378 5.89 -20.30 -24.82
C PRO A 378 7.34 -20.77 -25.05
N GLN A 379 7.58 -22.06 -24.79
CA GLN A 379 8.90 -22.72 -24.77
C GLN A 379 9.79 -22.44 -26.00
N ASN A 380 9.20 -22.28 -27.19
CA ASN A 380 9.91 -22.13 -28.46
C ASN A 380 9.74 -20.75 -29.08
N CYS A 381 9.32 -19.76 -28.29
CA CYS A 381 9.05 -18.41 -28.77
C CYS A 381 10.06 -17.44 -28.17
N GLU A 382 10.51 -16.49 -28.99
CA GLU A 382 11.44 -15.44 -28.57
C GLU A 382 10.75 -14.27 -27.86
N THR A 383 9.42 -14.26 -27.81
CA THR A 383 8.57 -13.27 -27.14
C THR A 383 7.13 -13.77 -27.05
N VAL A 384 6.22 -12.99 -26.47
CA VAL A 384 4.77 -13.21 -26.53
C VAL A 384 4.31 -12.89 -27.97
N GLU A 385 3.94 -13.91 -28.73
CA GLU A 385 3.60 -13.76 -30.15
C GLU A 385 2.24 -13.08 -30.39
N GLU A 386 1.36 -13.08 -29.41
CA GLU A 386 0.05 -12.43 -29.48
C GLU A 386 0.18 -10.90 -29.42
N SER A 387 -0.67 -10.21 -30.19
CA SER A 387 -0.53 -8.76 -30.41
C SER A 387 -1.40 -7.92 -29.48
N PHE A 388 -0.94 -6.71 -29.14
CA PHE A 388 -1.74 -5.62 -28.57
C PHE A 388 -2.62 -4.92 -29.61
N ILE A 389 -2.45 -5.23 -30.89
CA ILE A 389 -3.15 -4.59 -32.00
C ILE A 389 -4.32 -5.48 -32.45
N SER A 390 -5.50 -4.87 -32.57
CA SER A 390 -6.69 -5.52 -33.14
C SER A 390 -7.43 -4.55 -34.07
N PRO A 391 -7.69 -4.93 -35.33
CA PRO A 391 -8.47 -4.09 -36.25
C PRO A 391 -9.95 -4.02 -35.88
N LYS A 392 -10.44 -4.94 -35.03
CA LYS A 392 -11.85 -5.03 -34.62
C LYS A 392 -12.19 -4.22 -33.38
N ARG A 393 -11.19 -3.88 -32.54
CA ARG A 393 -11.37 -3.05 -31.35
C ARG A 393 -10.85 -1.64 -31.64
N GLY A 394 -11.65 -0.63 -31.31
CA GLY A 394 -11.22 0.78 -31.34
C GLY A 394 -10.00 1.03 -30.45
N ASN A 395 -9.48 2.26 -30.36
CA ASN A 395 -8.17 2.59 -29.75
C ASN A 395 -8.06 2.44 -28.21
N THR A 396 -9.00 1.79 -27.52
CA THR A 396 -9.08 1.73 -26.06
C THR A 396 -8.68 0.37 -25.45
N HIS A 397 -7.79 0.39 -24.44
CA HIS A 397 -7.31 -0.73 -23.61
C HIS A 397 -6.40 -1.76 -24.34
N GLU A 398 -5.19 -1.98 -23.83
CA GLU A 398 -4.14 -2.82 -24.43
C GLU A 398 -4.17 -4.25 -23.94
N SER A 399 -4.09 -4.45 -22.62
CA SER A 399 -4.14 -5.75 -21.96
C SER A 399 -5.33 -6.59 -22.41
N PRO A 400 -6.56 -6.03 -22.53
CA PRO A 400 -7.70 -6.84 -22.94
C PRO A 400 -7.62 -7.35 -24.37
N ILE A 401 -6.96 -6.63 -25.29
CA ILE A 401 -6.70 -7.13 -26.65
C ILE A 401 -5.69 -8.27 -26.61
N LEU A 402 -4.61 -8.09 -25.86
CA LEU A 402 -3.58 -9.11 -25.74
C LEU A 402 -4.14 -10.40 -25.11
N ILE A 403 -4.88 -10.29 -24.01
CA ILE A 403 -5.55 -11.42 -23.36
C ILE A 403 -6.54 -12.10 -24.32
N GLU A 404 -7.36 -11.33 -25.05
CA GLU A 404 -8.25 -11.90 -26.05
C GLU A 404 -7.48 -12.72 -27.11
N ASN A 405 -6.35 -12.22 -27.57
CA ASN A 405 -5.51 -12.91 -28.55
C ASN A 405 -4.84 -14.16 -27.95
N ILE A 406 -4.41 -14.10 -26.69
CA ILE A 406 -3.88 -15.26 -25.94
C ILE A 406 -4.96 -16.35 -25.85
N LEU A 407 -6.19 -16.01 -25.44
CA LEU A 407 -7.27 -16.97 -25.30
C LEU A 407 -7.64 -17.66 -26.62
N LYS A 408 -7.52 -16.94 -27.74
CA LYS A 408 -7.77 -17.52 -29.08
C LYS A 408 -6.67 -18.48 -29.52
N ARG A 409 -5.40 -18.15 -29.24
CA ARG A 409 -4.23 -18.90 -29.71
C ARG A 409 -3.85 -20.04 -28.77
N ARG A 410 -4.11 -19.89 -27.47
CA ARG A 410 -3.73 -20.81 -26.39
C ARG A 410 -4.98 -21.29 -25.64
N PRO A 411 -5.70 -22.29 -26.19
CA PRO A 411 -6.85 -22.87 -25.49
C PRO A 411 -6.39 -23.45 -24.13
N ASN A 412 -7.24 -23.35 -23.11
CA ASN A 412 -6.91 -23.70 -21.72
C ASN A 412 -5.85 -22.79 -21.05
N SER A 413 -5.81 -21.51 -21.45
CA SER A 413 -5.05 -20.50 -20.70
C SER A 413 -5.74 -20.19 -19.38
N TYR A 414 -4.94 -20.14 -18.32
CA TYR A 414 -5.39 -19.80 -16.98
C TYR A 414 -4.77 -18.49 -16.54
N ALA A 415 -5.51 -17.69 -15.78
CA ALA A 415 -5.05 -16.43 -15.24
C ALA A 415 -5.29 -16.35 -13.73
N ILE A 416 -4.43 -15.61 -13.04
CA ILE A 416 -4.56 -15.35 -11.61
C ILE A 416 -4.32 -13.86 -11.34
N PHE A 417 -5.17 -13.26 -10.52
CA PHE A 417 -4.96 -11.93 -9.96
C PHE A 417 -4.84 -12.08 -8.45
N SER A 418 -3.66 -11.82 -7.91
CA SER A 418 -3.37 -12.09 -6.49
C SER A 418 -3.35 -10.80 -5.67
N GLU A 419 -3.73 -10.96 -4.40
CA GLU A 419 -3.60 -10.02 -3.30
C GLU A 419 -2.16 -9.87 -2.79
N ASP A 420 -1.24 -10.76 -3.18
CA ASP A 420 0.19 -10.68 -2.85
C ASP A 420 0.80 -9.39 -3.44
N ASN A 421 1.99 -9.00 -2.97
CA ASN A 421 2.53 -7.64 -3.08
C ASN A 421 2.30 -6.94 -4.44
N PRO A 422 1.57 -5.79 -4.47
CA PRO A 422 1.40 -5.00 -5.66
C PRO A 422 2.61 -4.09 -5.87
N ILE A 423 2.84 -3.65 -7.11
CA ILE A 423 3.75 -2.50 -7.31
C ILE A 423 3.11 -1.22 -6.78
N ILE A 424 3.93 -0.24 -6.43
CA ILE A 424 3.49 1.10 -6.04
C ILE A 424 3.75 2.06 -7.20
N ILE A 425 2.69 2.75 -7.67
CA ILE A 425 2.77 3.69 -8.78
C ILE A 425 2.46 5.12 -8.37
N ASN A 426 2.93 6.09 -9.15
CA ASN A 426 2.51 7.48 -8.99
C ASN A 426 0.99 7.62 -9.14
N LEU A 427 0.37 8.40 -8.25
CA LEU A 427 -1.07 8.68 -8.30
C LEU A 427 -1.42 9.47 -9.57
N PRO A 428 -2.17 8.89 -10.54
CA PRO A 428 -2.48 9.58 -11.77
C PRO A 428 -3.46 10.73 -11.53
N SER A 429 -3.27 11.88 -12.16
CA SER A 429 -4.12 13.07 -11.98
C SER A 429 -5.62 12.81 -12.20
N ARG A 430 -5.96 11.83 -13.05
CA ARG A 430 -7.35 11.42 -13.32
C ARG A 430 -8.07 10.81 -12.11
N PHE A 431 -7.35 10.27 -11.13
CA PHE A 431 -7.93 9.74 -9.89
C PHE A 431 -8.36 10.88 -8.95
N LYS A 432 -7.75 12.06 -9.06
CA LYS A 432 -8.07 13.23 -8.22
C LYS A 432 -9.38 13.93 -8.59
N VAL A 433 -10.02 13.54 -9.69
CA VAL A 433 -11.20 14.21 -10.23
C VAL A 433 -12.41 13.27 -10.32
N CYS A 434 -13.57 13.78 -9.89
CA CYS A 434 -14.84 13.09 -10.00
C CYS A 434 -15.22 12.91 -11.48
N LYS A 435 -15.55 11.68 -11.87
CA LYS A 435 -15.87 11.33 -13.26
C LYS A 435 -17.03 12.13 -13.85
N ARG A 436 -18.09 12.36 -13.05
CA ARG A 436 -19.33 12.98 -13.52
C ARG A 436 -19.24 14.51 -13.51
N LYS A 437 -18.67 15.07 -12.43
CA LYS A 437 -18.65 16.52 -12.19
C LYS A 437 -17.36 17.19 -12.66
N LYS A 438 -16.30 16.43 -12.94
CA LYS A 438 -14.92 16.91 -13.21
C LYS A 438 -14.39 17.85 -12.11
N LEU A 439 -14.91 17.70 -10.90
CA LEU A 439 -14.47 18.44 -9.71
C LEU A 439 -13.46 17.60 -8.95
N THR A 440 -12.49 18.26 -8.31
CA THR A 440 -11.55 17.59 -7.41
C THR A 440 -12.30 16.91 -6.27
N ILE A 441 -11.94 15.66 -5.98
CA ILE A 441 -12.52 14.92 -4.85
C ILE A 441 -11.88 15.43 -3.57
N LYS A 442 -12.71 15.80 -2.59
CA LYS A 442 -12.27 16.25 -1.27
C LYS A 442 -12.68 15.23 -0.22
N PHE A 443 -11.70 14.63 0.43
CA PHE A 443 -11.88 13.79 1.61
C PHE A 443 -11.85 14.67 2.87
N SER A 444 -12.26 14.09 4.00
CA SER A 444 -12.10 14.70 5.33
C SER A 444 -10.61 14.84 5.70
N GLU A 445 -10.36 15.30 6.93
CA GLU A 445 -9.05 15.34 7.57
C GLU A 445 -8.27 14.01 7.51
N PHE A 446 -8.92 12.87 7.28
CA PHE A 446 -8.26 11.58 7.05
C PHE A 446 -7.23 11.60 5.92
N ASN A 447 -7.43 12.41 4.88
CA ASN A 447 -6.50 12.40 3.75
C ASN A 447 -5.11 12.90 4.11
N THR A 448 -5.00 13.71 5.16
CA THR A 448 -3.73 14.32 5.61
C THR A 448 -3.34 14.03 7.04
N GLY A 449 -4.27 13.53 7.87
CA GLY A 449 -4.03 13.24 9.28
C GLY A 449 -4.06 11.75 9.62
N SER A 450 -3.88 11.47 10.90
CA SER A 450 -3.80 10.11 11.42
C SER A 450 -5.15 9.44 11.68
N VAL A 451 -6.22 10.23 11.71
CA VAL A 451 -7.61 9.79 11.90
C VAL A 451 -8.10 8.84 10.81
N ALA A 452 -9.08 7.99 11.14
CA ALA A 452 -9.72 7.07 10.19
C ALA A 452 -10.65 7.79 9.18
N PRO A 453 -10.89 7.24 7.98
CA PRO A 453 -11.89 7.73 7.03
C PRO A 453 -13.30 7.65 7.61
N THR A 454 -14.13 8.66 7.34
CA THR A 454 -15.57 8.59 7.63
C THR A 454 -16.29 7.67 6.62
N PHE A 455 -17.52 7.25 6.95
CA PHE A 455 -18.40 6.57 5.99
C PHE A 455 -18.52 7.34 4.66
N ASP A 456 -18.66 8.66 4.72
CA ASP A 456 -18.78 9.52 3.55
C ASP A 456 -17.49 9.56 2.73
N ASP A 457 -16.32 9.43 3.35
CA ASP A 457 -15.04 9.32 2.63
C ASP A 457 -14.93 8.01 1.86
N ILE A 458 -15.27 6.89 2.50
CA ILE A 458 -15.30 5.57 1.83
C ILE A 458 -16.31 5.60 0.67
N LYS A 459 -17.47 6.24 0.86
CA LYS A 459 -18.48 6.37 -0.19
C LYS A 459 -17.99 7.19 -1.40
N LYS A 460 -17.12 8.18 -1.20
CA LYS A 460 -16.52 8.97 -2.30
C LYS A 460 -15.62 8.13 -3.21
N TYR A 461 -15.18 6.95 -2.79
CA TYR A 461 -14.42 6.03 -3.65
C TYR A 461 -15.18 5.65 -4.92
N ASP A 462 -16.51 5.58 -4.86
CA ASP A 462 -17.37 5.34 -6.04
C ASP A 462 -17.40 6.51 -7.03
N ASP A 463 -17.02 7.72 -6.60
CA ASP A 463 -16.95 8.90 -7.46
C ASP A 463 -15.60 9.01 -8.21
N VAL A 464 -14.59 8.24 -7.80
CA VAL A 464 -13.27 8.23 -8.40
C VAL A 464 -13.35 7.65 -9.82
N SER A 465 -12.72 8.34 -10.76
CA SER A 465 -12.70 7.90 -12.15
C SER A 465 -12.05 6.52 -12.30
N GLN A 466 -12.75 5.61 -12.99
CA GLN A 466 -12.32 4.24 -13.28
C GLN A 466 -12.22 3.30 -12.06
N SER A 467 -12.69 3.72 -10.88
CA SER A 467 -12.72 2.86 -9.70
C SER A 467 -13.61 1.63 -9.91
N HIS A 468 -13.11 0.46 -9.52
CA HIS A 468 -13.87 -0.80 -9.50
C HIS A 468 -14.79 -0.92 -8.27
N THR A 469 -14.84 0.10 -7.42
CA THR A 469 -15.83 0.21 -6.33
C THR A 469 -17.20 0.63 -6.89
N ASP A 470 -17.19 1.48 -7.92
CA ASP A 470 -18.37 1.86 -8.68
C ASP A 470 -18.88 0.68 -9.54
N ASN A 471 -20.19 0.46 -9.50
CA ASN A 471 -20.87 -0.62 -10.21
C ASN A 471 -20.56 -0.59 -11.71
N LEU A 472 -20.45 0.62 -12.27
CA LEU A 472 -20.38 0.84 -13.70
C LEU A 472 -19.00 0.38 -14.27
N PRO A 473 -17.84 0.92 -13.85
CA PRO A 473 -16.53 0.40 -14.24
C PRO A 473 -16.35 -1.09 -13.92
N TRP A 474 -16.76 -1.56 -12.73
CA TRP A 474 -16.63 -2.97 -12.38
C TRP A 474 -17.34 -3.89 -13.38
N THR A 475 -18.61 -3.61 -13.69
CA THR A 475 -19.36 -4.42 -14.66
C THR A 475 -18.82 -4.30 -16.09
N ARG A 476 -18.19 -3.18 -16.48
CA ARG A 476 -17.47 -3.11 -17.77
C ARG A 476 -16.28 -4.06 -17.80
N SER A 477 -15.51 -4.12 -16.71
CA SER A 477 -14.35 -4.99 -16.59
C SER A 477 -14.70 -6.48 -16.68
N LEU A 478 -15.91 -6.89 -16.24
CA LEU A 478 -16.38 -8.29 -16.38
C LEU A 478 -16.34 -8.80 -17.82
N PHE A 479 -16.60 -7.93 -18.80
CA PHE A 479 -16.72 -8.30 -20.20
C PHE A 479 -15.49 -7.90 -21.04
N ILE A 480 -14.56 -7.12 -20.47
CA ILE A 480 -13.48 -6.49 -21.23
C ILE A 480 -12.54 -7.51 -21.88
N ASN A 481 -12.31 -8.65 -21.23
CA ASN A 481 -11.47 -9.73 -21.76
C ASN A 481 -12.26 -10.80 -22.53
N LYS A 482 -13.56 -10.60 -22.79
CA LYS A 482 -14.47 -11.59 -23.40
C LYS A 482 -14.51 -12.93 -22.67
N SER A 483 -14.32 -12.90 -21.35
CA SER A 483 -14.32 -14.06 -20.47
C SER A 483 -15.73 -14.67 -20.34
N ILE A 484 -16.75 -13.82 -20.34
CA ILE A 484 -18.16 -14.20 -20.33
C ILE A 484 -18.66 -14.28 -21.76
N LYS A 485 -19.07 -15.48 -22.19
CA LYS A 485 -19.75 -15.69 -23.48
C LYS A 485 -21.23 -15.37 -23.33
N CYS A 486 -21.78 -14.65 -24.29
CA CYS A 486 -23.23 -14.43 -24.40
C CYS A 486 -23.86 -15.44 -25.37
N ASP A 487 -25.13 -15.75 -25.18
CA ASP A 487 -25.87 -16.64 -26.08
C ASP A 487 -25.99 -16.05 -27.50
N ASN A 488 -26.25 -16.92 -28.49
CA ASN A 488 -26.18 -16.71 -29.96
C ASN A 488 -26.90 -15.47 -30.56
N GLY A 489 -27.67 -14.73 -29.75
CA GLY A 489 -28.33 -13.47 -30.11
C GLY A 489 -27.58 -12.18 -29.73
N TYR A 490 -26.46 -12.27 -29.02
CA TYR A 490 -25.71 -11.13 -28.49
C TYR A 490 -24.24 -11.16 -28.93
N GLU A 491 -23.69 -10.00 -29.25
CA GLU A 491 -22.28 -9.81 -29.57
C GLU A 491 -21.66 -8.79 -28.62
N THR A 492 -20.39 -9.01 -28.26
CA THR A 492 -19.60 -8.06 -27.48
C THR A 492 -18.44 -7.51 -28.29
N ASP A 493 -18.29 -6.20 -28.31
CA ASP A 493 -17.09 -5.54 -28.86
C ASP A 493 -15.97 -5.41 -27.82
N GLY A 494 -16.24 -5.74 -26.55
CA GLY A 494 -15.34 -5.58 -25.41
C GLY A 494 -15.66 -4.42 -24.49
N GLU A 495 -16.48 -3.46 -24.92
CA GLU A 495 -16.93 -2.34 -24.10
C GLU A 495 -18.45 -2.33 -23.93
N SER A 496 -19.17 -2.97 -24.85
CA SER A 496 -20.60 -3.10 -24.89
C SER A 496 -21.04 -4.51 -25.29
N ILE A 497 -22.25 -4.89 -24.87
CA ILE A 497 -22.93 -6.10 -25.33
C ILE A 497 -24.21 -5.66 -26.02
N SER A 498 -24.30 -5.93 -27.31
CA SER A 498 -25.46 -5.57 -28.13
C SER A 498 -26.16 -6.83 -28.61
N SER A 499 -27.49 -6.78 -28.68
CA SER A 499 -28.22 -7.78 -29.44
C SER A 499 -27.92 -7.59 -30.93
N LYS A 500 -27.98 -8.66 -31.73
CA LYS A 500 -27.92 -8.58 -33.20
C LYS A 500 -29.02 -7.67 -33.82
N LYS A 501 -30.03 -7.29 -33.03
CA LYS A 501 -31.11 -6.36 -33.39
C LYS A 501 -30.85 -4.90 -32.93
N ASN A 502 -29.61 -4.52 -32.61
CA ASN A 502 -29.20 -3.14 -32.25
C ASN A 502 -29.90 -2.55 -31.00
N THR A 503 -29.98 -3.30 -29.90
CA THR A 503 -30.26 -2.72 -28.56
C THR A 503 -29.01 -2.84 -27.67
N PRO A 504 -28.10 -1.85 -27.66
CA PRO A 504 -26.73 -1.96 -27.11
C PRO A 504 -26.62 -1.97 -25.57
N LEU A 505 -27.73 -1.81 -24.84
CA LEU A 505 -27.72 -1.40 -23.43
C LEU A 505 -28.34 -2.40 -22.45
N THR A 506 -28.81 -3.57 -22.90
CA THR A 506 -29.67 -4.42 -22.05
C THR A 506 -28.92 -5.28 -21.03
N VAL A 507 -27.86 -5.99 -21.41
CA VAL A 507 -27.12 -6.87 -20.46
C VAL A 507 -26.40 -6.03 -19.41
N TYR A 508 -25.79 -4.94 -19.83
CA TYR A 508 -25.05 -4.06 -18.93
C TYR A 508 -25.94 -3.45 -17.85
N ASN A 509 -27.07 -2.87 -18.27
CA ASN A 509 -28.03 -2.30 -17.33
C ASN A 509 -28.65 -3.40 -16.44
N GLU A 510 -28.83 -4.62 -16.95
CA GLU A 510 -29.30 -5.75 -16.13
C GLU A 510 -28.27 -6.18 -15.09
N CYS A 511 -26.98 -6.22 -15.43
CA CYS A 511 -25.91 -6.44 -14.46
C CYS A 511 -25.85 -5.31 -13.43
N VAL A 512 -25.83 -4.04 -13.85
CA VAL A 512 -25.84 -2.87 -12.95
C VAL A 512 -27.06 -2.90 -12.02
N HIS A 513 -28.23 -3.25 -12.56
CA HIS A 513 -29.46 -3.40 -11.77
C HIS A 513 -29.40 -4.56 -10.79
N LEU A 514 -28.85 -5.71 -11.20
CA LEU A 514 -28.63 -6.86 -10.32
C LEU A 514 -27.67 -6.51 -9.18
N ILE A 515 -26.54 -5.85 -9.48
CA ILE A 515 -25.58 -5.38 -8.47
C ILE A 515 -26.27 -4.40 -7.51
N GLY A 516 -27.01 -3.43 -8.03
CA GLY A 516 -27.78 -2.49 -7.23
C GLY A 516 -28.76 -3.17 -6.28
N LYS A 517 -29.47 -4.20 -6.75
CA LYS A 517 -30.37 -4.99 -5.89
C LYS A 517 -29.63 -5.76 -4.79
N ILE A 518 -28.53 -6.44 -5.12
CA ILE A 518 -27.74 -7.21 -4.13
C ILE A 518 -27.16 -6.29 -3.05
N ARG A 519 -26.59 -5.15 -3.47
CA ARG A 519 -26.05 -4.14 -2.54
C ARG A 519 -27.14 -3.61 -1.59
N ASN A 520 -28.37 -3.46 -2.08
CA ASN A 520 -29.52 -2.99 -1.30
C ASN A 520 -30.30 -4.10 -0.57
N ASN A 521 -29.79 -5.34 -0.48
CA ASN A 521 -30.49 -6.49 0.15
C ASN A 521 -31.89 -6.77 -0.42
N LEU A 522 -32.09 -6.53 -1.72
CA LEU A 522 -33.37 -6.76 -2.39
C LEU A 522 -33.42 -8.15 -3.03
N ASP A 523 -34.63 -8.65 -3.31
CA ASP A 523 -34.81 -9.89 -4.07
C ASP A 523 -34.26 -9.78 -5.51
N VAL A 524 -33.39 -10.74 -5.83
CA VAL A 524 -32.60 -10.80 -7.05
C VAL A 524 -33.02 -11.93 -7.98
N GLU A 525 -33.91 -12.84 -7.57
CA GLU A 525 -34.22 -14.07 -8.33
C GLU A 525 -34.65 -13.75 -9.77
N LEU A 526 -35.58 -12.80 -9.94
CA LEU A 526 -36.04 -12.38 -11.26
C LEU A 526 -34.92 -11.72 -12.08
N SER A 527 -34.10 -10.87 -11.46
CA SER A 527 -33.01 -10.14 -12.14
C SER A 527 -31.88 -11.09 -12.55
N GLN A 528 -31.53 -12.03 -11.68
CA GLN A 528 -30.54 -13.08 -11.93
C GLN A 528 -31.03 -14.04 -13.01
N THR A 529 -32.28 -14.49 -12.96
CA THR A 529 -32.88 -15.33 -14.01
C THR A 529 -32.84 -14.62 -15.37
N LYS A 530 -33.19 -13.32 -15.39
CA LYS A 530 -33.14 -12.51 -16.61
C LYS A 530 -31.72 -12.42 -17.18
N LEU A 531 -30.72 -12.22 -16.32
CA LEU A 531 -29.32 -12.18 -16.73
C LEU A 531 -28.83 -13.57 -17.19
N ALA A 532 -29.15 -14.63 -16.45
CA ALA A 532 -28.83 -16.01 -16.77
C ALA A 532 -29.34 -16.43 -18.16
N ASN A 533 -30.52 -15.94 -18.57
CA ASN A 533 -31.07 -16.18 -19.91
C ASN A 533 -30.28 -15.51 -21.05
N ARG A 534 -29.28 -14.67 -20.75
CA ARG A 534 -28.46 -13.97 -21.77
C ARG A 534 -27.01 -14.41 -21.78
N ILE A 535 -26.45 -14.69 -20.61
CA ILE A 535 -25.03 -15.01 -20.44
C ILE A 535 -24.81 -16.44 -19.91
N GLY A 536 -25.87 -17.22 -19.76
CA GLY A 536 -25.82 -18.53 -19.12
C GLY A 536 -25.92 -18.47 -17.60
N LYS A 537 -26.49 -19.54 -17.03
CA LYS A 537 -26.72 -19.68 -15.58
C LYS A 537 -25.42 -19.61 -14.77
N ASP A 538 -24.36 -20.29 -15.23
CA ASP A 538 -23.09 -20.35 -14.51
C ASP A 538 -22.42 -18.97 -14.42
N ASN A 539 -22.38 -18.21 -15.53
CA ASN A 539 -21.83 -16.86 -15.52
C ASN A 539 -22.65 -15.92 -14.62
N SER A 540 -23.98 -16.02 -14.67
CA SER A 540 -24.83 -15.22 -13.79
C SER A 540 -24.60 -15.57 -12.31
N ASN A 541 -24.45 -16.85 -11.97
CA ASN A 541 -24.15 -17.28 -10.61
C ASN A 541 -22.77 -16.79 -10.15
N ASN A 542 -21.75 -16.87 -11.01
CA ASN A 542 -20.41 -16.38 -10.71
C ASN A 542 -20.41 -14.86 -10.44
N ILE A 543 -21.20 -14.08 -11.18
CA ILE A 543 -21.36 -12.63 -10.93
C ILE A 543 -21.99 -12.41 -9.55
N VAL A 544 -23.07 -13.12 -9.22
CA VAL A 544 -23.75 -12.99 -7.91
C VAL A 544 -22.81 -13.35 -6.76
N ASN A 545 -22.07 -14.46 -6.89
CA ASN A 545 -21.11 -14.88 -5.88
C ASN A 545 -19.99 -13.84 -5.70
N ALA A 546 -19.44 -13.29 -6.79
CA ALA A 546 -18.44 -12.22 -6.71
C ALA A 546 -18.98 -10.98 -5.98
N ILE A 547 -20.23 -10.59 -6.22
CA ILE A 547 -20.83 -9.42 -5.54
C ILE A 547 -21.02 -9.70 -4.05
N ASN A 548 -21.47 -10.91 -3.70
CA ASN A 548 -21.64 -11.30 -2.30
C ASN A 548 -20.29 -11.29 -1.56
N ASP A 549 -19.24 -11.86 -2.14
CA ASP A 549 -17.92 -11.87 -1.52
C ASP A 549 -17.31 -10.46 -1.44
N ILE A 550 -17.51 -9.61 -2.45
CA ILE A 550 -17.11 -8.19 -2.39
C ILE A 550 -17.84 -7.47 -1.26
N LYS A 551 -19.12 -7.78 -1.05
CA LYS A 551 -19.92 -7.17 0.02
C LYS A 551 -19.46 -7.63 1.41
N GLU A 552 -19.13 -8.90 1.58
CA GLU A 552 -18.53 -9.38 2.84
C GLU A 552 -17.16 -8.75 3.08
N PHE A 553 -16.33 -8.62 2.05
CA PHE A 553 -15.07 -7.87 2.14
C PHE A 553 -15.31 -6.42 2.52
N GLN A 554 -16.31 -5.76 1.93
CA GLN A 554 -16.62 -4.36 2.25
C GLN A 554 -17.06 -4.20 3.71
N LYS A 555 -17.80 -5.14 4.28
CA LYS A 555 -18.11 -5.13 5.73
C LYS A 555 -16.84 -5.24 6.57
N TYR A 556 -15.96 -6.18 6.24
CA TYR A 556 -14.67 -6.34 6.92
C TYR A 556 -13.82 -5.07 6.81
N PHE A 557 -13.74 -4.50 5.60
CA PHE A 557 -13.01 -3.28 5.32
C PHE A 557 -13.56 -2.10 6.14
N ASN A 558 -14.87 -1.94 6.20
CA ASN A 558 -15.50 -0.91 7.01
C ASN A 558 -15.19 -1.11 8.51
N ILE A 559 -15.33 -2.32 9.05
CA ILE A 559 -14.97 -2.60 10.45
C ILE A 559 -13.51 -2.25 10.73
N LYS A 560 -12.61 -2.56 9.79
CA LYS A 560 -11.18 -2.33 9.96
C LYS A 560 -10.78 -0.87 9.80
N TYR A 561 -11.37 -0.14 8.85
CA TYR A 561 -10.85 1.17 8.44
C TYR A 561 -11.83 2.33 8.67
N GLU A 562 -13.14 2.10 8.72
CA GLU A 562 -14.12 3.16 8.94
C GLU A 562 -13.97 3.74 10.34
N ARG A 563 -14.09 5.07 10.43
CA ARG A 563 -14.18 5.82 11.68
C ARG A 563 -15.48 5.45 12.39
N THR A 564 -15.35 4.98 13.62
CA THR A 564 -16.45 4.69 14.54
C THR A 564 -17.11 5.99 15.03
N PRO A 565 -18.38 5.95 15.48
CA PRO A 565 -19.04 7.09 16.09
C PRO A 565 -18.27 7.68 17.28
N GLU A 566 -17.60 6.82 18.05
CA GLU A 566 -16.86 7.23 19.25
C GLU A 566 -15.51 7.86 18.91
N GLU A 567 -14.81 7.36 17.88
CA GLU A 567 -13.66 8.08 17.30
C GLU A 567 -14.10 9.47 16.80
N GLN A 568 -15.29 9.59 16.20
CA GLN A 568 -15.82 10.87 15.73
C GLN A 568 -16.14 11.82 16.89
N GLU A 569 -16.77 11.33 17.96
CA GLU A 569 -17.04 12.11 19.16
C GLU A 569 -15.75 12.65 19.78
N LEU A 570 -14.75 11.78 19.98
CA LEU A 570 -13.41 12.18 20.44
C LEU A 570 -12.84 13.29 19.54
N ILE A 571 -12.79 13.08 18.22
CA ILE A 571 -12.23 14.08 17.28
C ILE A 571 -12.97 15.42 17.34
N ASP A 572 -14.29 15.41 17.48
CA ASP A 572 -15.06 16.65 17.59
C ASP A 572 -14.77 17.37 18.91
N THR A 573 -14.59 16.62 20.00
CA THR A 573 -14.10 17.17 21.26
C THR A 573 -12.70 17.76 21.11
N LEU A 574 -11.74 17.06 20.49
CA LEU A 574 -10.39 17.60 20.23
C LEU A 574 -10.44 18.93 19.48
N LYS A 575 -11.32 19.02 18.46
CA LYS A 575 -11.51 20.26 17.70
C LYS A 575 -12.10 21.38 18.55
N GLU A 576 -13.06 21.09 19.42
CA GLU A 576 -13.66 22.05 20.34
C GLU A 576 -12.60 22.67 21.26
N TYR A 577 -11.72 21.84 21.81
CA TYR A 577 -10.60 22.26 22.67
C TYR A 577 -9.37 22.77 21.90
N LYS A 578 -9.40 22.79 20.56
CA LYS A 578 -8.29 23.21 19.67
C LYS A 578 -7.01 22.41 19.85
N ILE A 579 -7.14 21.12 20.13
CA ILE A 579 -6.02 20.23 20.36
C ILE A 579 -5.58 19.63 19.03
N CYS A 580 -4.27 19.66 18.78
CA CYS A 580 -3.70 19.05 17.58
C CYS A 580 -3.70 17.53 17.74
N TYR A 581 -4.24 16.82 16.76
CA TYR A 581 -4.28 15.35 16.74
C TYR A 581 -3.77 14.76 15.43
N ASP A 582 -3.11 15.58 14.62
CA ASP A 582 -2.58 15.14 13.32
C ASP A 582 -1.49 14.08 13.49
N ASP A 583 -0.72 14.15 14.58
CA ASP A 583 0.38 13.24 14.90
C ASP A 583 -0.03 12.02 15.74
N LEU A 584 -1.28 11.96 16.24
CA LEU A 584 -1.74 10.87 17.10
C LEU A 584 -2.05 9.61 16.29
N SER A 585 -1.46 8.47 16.64
CA SER A 585 -1.75 7.21 15.97
C SER A 585 -3.24 6.84 16.11
N ARG A 586 -3.80 6.09 15.14
CA ARG A 586 -5.18 5.59 15.28
C ARG A 586 -5.31 4.65 16.48
N LYS A 587 -4.27 3.87 16.76
CA LYS A 587 -4.22 2.97 17.91
C LYS A 587 -4.42 3.78 19.20
N TYR A 588 -3.66 4.86 19.34
CA TYR A 588 -3.79 5.81 20.43
C TYR A 588 -5.20 6.38 20.55
N LEU A 589 -5.78 6.89 19.46
CA LEU A 589 -7.16 7.40 19.46
C LEU A 589 -8.20 6.35 19.90
N LEU A 590 -8.03 5.08 19.48
CA LEU A 590 -8.93 4.00 19.89
C LEU A 590 -8.80 3.68 21.38
N MET A 591 -7.59 3.74 21.92
CA MET A 591 -7.34 3.53 23.35
C MET A 591 -7.93 4.66 24.18
N MET A 592 -7.78 5.92 23.74
CA MET A 592 -8.46 7.06 24.36
C MET A 592 -9.98 6.88 24.36
N VAL A 593 -10.58 6.45 23.24
CA VAL A 593 -12.01 6.14 23.16
C VAL A 593 -12.41 5.04 24.16
N GLN A 594 -11.59 4.02 24.35
CA GLN A 594 -11.85 2.93 25.29
C GLN A 594 -11.77 3.41 26.75
N ILE A 595 -10.74 4.19 27.09
CA ILE A 595 -10.57 4.83 28.39
C ILE A 595 -11.77 5.74 28.69
N MET A 596 -12.16 6.61 27.75
CA MET A 596 -13.35 7.47 27.89
C MET A 596 -14.63 6.67 28.18
N ARG A 597 -14.82 5.54 27.48
CA ARG A 597 -15.98 4.65 27.69
C ARG A 597 -15.98 4.02 29.09
N LEU A 598 -14.83 3.52 29.54
CA LEU A 598 -14.67 2.92 30.87
C LEU A 598 -15.03 3.93 31.96
N ILE A 599 -14.59 5.17 31.77
CA ILE A 599 -14.76 6.22 32.78
C ILE A 599 -16.12 6.95 32.65
N LYS A 600 -16.95 6.60 31.66
CA LYS A 600 -18.31 7.14 31.43
C LYS A 600 -18.35 8.68 31.47
N ASN A 601 -17.38 9.33 30.85
CA ASN A 601 -17.25 10.80 30.78
C ASN A 601 -17.05 11.51 32.13
N LYS A 602 -16.50 10.84 33.14
CA LYS A 602 -16.17 11.48 34.43
C LYS A 602 -14.88 12.31 34.42
N ILE A 603 -13.95 12.01 33.51
CA ILE A 603 -12.73 12.79 33.34
C ILE A 603 -12.96 13.84 32.25
N ASN A 604 -12.44 15.04 32.48
CA ASN A 604 -12.25 16.00 31.42
C ASN A 604 -11.25 15.43 30.42
N ILE A 605 -11.64 15.34 29.15
CA ILE A 605 -10.80 14.81 28.09
C ILE A 605 -9.42 15.49 28.03
N GLU A 606 -9.33 16.73 28.53
CA GLU A 606 -8.11 17.50 28.72
C GLU A 606 -7.02 16.73 29.46
N CYS A 607 -7.40 15.91 30.45
CA CYS A 607 -6.46 15.12 31.23
C CYS A 607 -5.80 14.01 30.38
N LEU A 608 -6.52 13.44 29.41
CA LEU A 608 -5.95 12.40 28.54
C LEU A 608 -4.94 12.96 27.52
N PHE A 609 -4.80 14.29 27.43
CA PHE A 609 -3.81 14.92 26.55
C PHE A 609 -2.50 15.13 27.29
N GLY A 610 -1.41 14.82 26.60
CA GLY A 610 -0.06 14.87 27.16
C GLY A 610 0.43 13.52 27.70
N MET A 611 -0.47 12.53 27.84
CA MET A 611 -0.05 11.15 27.98
C MET A 611 0.67 10.70 26.71
N ASP A 612 1.75 9.96 26.88
CA ASP A 612 2.39 9.30 25.75
C ASP A 612 1.63 8.02 25.33
N GLU A 613 1.96 7.49 24.15
CA GLU A 613 1.29 6.32 23.60
C GLU A 613 1.57 5.05 24.42
N GLU A 614 2.73 4.95 25.06
CA GLU A 614 3.17 3.82 25.87
C GLU A 614 2.42 3.77 27.21
N ALA A 615 2.26 4.91 27.88
CA ALA A 615 1.46 5.08 29.09
C ALA A 615 -0.01 4.73 28.88
N THR A 616 -0.56 5.19 27.78
CA THR A 616 -1.94 4.84 27.42
C THR A 616 -2.06 3.35 27.09
N GLU A 617 -1.02 2.73 26.52
CA GLU A 617 -0.96 1.29 26.24
C GLU A 617 -0.90 0.47 27.50
N TYR A 618 -0.04 0.86 28.44
CA TYR A 618 0.10 0.21 29.72
C TYR A 618 -1.23 0.20 30.51
N ILE A 619 -1.91 1.36 30.62
CA ILE A 619 -3.24 1.43 31.25
C ILE A 619 -4.22 0.49 30.55
N PHE A 620 -4.20 0.47 29.22
CA PHE A 620 -5.16 -0.30 28.44
C PHE A 620 -4.94 -1.82 28.54
N GLU A 621 -3.68 -2.26 28.58
CA GLU A 621 -3.33 -3.68 28.62
C GLU A 621 -3.31 -4.26 30.04
N ASN A 622 -3.20 -3.43 31.08
CA ASN A 622 -3.21 -3.86 32.47
C ASN A 622 -4.65 -4.10 32.98
N ASN A 623 -5.07 -5.36 33.04
CA ASN A 623 -6.41 -5.76 33.50
C ASN A 623 -6.74 -5.30 34.93
N GLU A 624 -5.75 -5.17 35.81
CA GLU A 624 -5.97 -4.75 37.20
C GLU A 624 -6.33 -3.28 37.28
N ILE A 625 -5.62 -2.43 36.51
CA ILE A 625 -5.96 -1.02 36.33
C ILE A 625 -7.37 -0.88 35.74
N ILE A 626 -7.68 -1.60 34.66
CA ILE A 626 -9.01 -1.57 34.04
C ILE A 626 -10.11 -2.02 35.02
N GLN A 627 -9.86 -3.05 35.82
CA GLN A 627 -10.80 -3.53 36.83
C GLN A 627 -10.99 -2.49 37.95
N ALA A 628 -9.91 -1.90 38.46
CA ALA A 628 -9.94 -0.87 39.50
C ALA A 628 -10.71 0.39 39.03
N LEU A 629 -10.50 0.83 37.78
CA LEU A 629 -11.24 1.93 37.18
C LEU A 629 -12.74 1.61 37.04
N ASN A 630 -13.09 0.39 36.65
CA ASN A 630 -14.48 -0.05 36.53
C ASN A 630 -15.20 -0.13 37.88
N ASP A 631 -14.51 -0.64 38.90
CA ASP A 631 -15.03 -0.80 40.27
C ASP A 631 -15.01 0.52 41.06
N LYS A 632 -14.39 1.58 40.51
CA LYS A 632 -14.21 2.91 41.10
C LYS A 632 -13.33 2.89 42.35
N GLU A 633 -12.36 1.98 42.37
CA GLU A 633 -11.37 1.88 43.44
C GLU A 633 -10.17 2.81 43.22
N MET A 634 -10.07 3.37 42.01
CA MET A 634 -9.02 4.28 41.58
C MET A 634 -9.66 5.50 40.94
N ASP A 635 -9.24 6.72 41.33
CA ASP A 635 -9.66 7.93 40.61
C ASP A 635 -8.88 7.97 39.29
N PRO A 636 -9.59 7.99 38.16
CA PRO A 636 -8.93 8.04 36.87
C PRO A 636 -8.06 9.30 36.66
N SER A 637 -8.35 10.41 37.35
CA SER A 637 -7.58 11.66 37.22
C SER A 637 -6.18 11.52 37.80
N ASP A 638 -6.08 10.87 38.97
CA ASP A 638 -4.80 10.67 39.65
C ASP A 638 -3.92 9.68 38.88
N LEU A 639 -4.50 8.60 38.35
CA LEU A 639 -3.78 7.68 37.47
C LEU A 639 -3.21 8.39 36.23
N ILE A 640 -3.99 9.27 35.63
CA ILE A 640 -3.56 10.03 34.46
C ILE A 640 -2.43 11.00 34.81
N ASP A 641 -2.52 11.68 35.95
CA ASP A 641 -1.47 12.62 36.36
C ASP A 641 -0.16 11.87 36.65
N ILE A 642 -0.22 10.71 37.32
CA ILE A 642 0.93 9.79 37.48
C ILE A 642 1.51 9.39 36.13
N CYS A 643 0.66 8.93 35.21
CA CYS A 643 1.10 8.49 33.89
C CYS A 643 1.61 9.65 33.00
N ARG A 644 1.36 10.91 33.37
CA ARG A 644 1.88 12.06 32.64
C ARG A 644 3.22 12.51 33.21
N ASP A 645 3.36 12.51 34.52
CA ASP A 645 4.48 13.13 35.20
C ASP A 645 5.57 12.11 35.60
N ASP A 646 5.18 10.87 35.95
CA ASP A 646 6.06 9.85 36.55
C ASP A 646 5.77 8.43 36.02
N PHE A 647 5.52 8.28 34.70
CA PHE A 647 5.11 7.01 34.11
C PHE A 647 6.13 5.87 34.27
N ASP A 648 7.41 6.15 34.03
CA ASP A 648 8.47 5.13 34.13
C ASP A 648 8.58 4.57 35.56
N ASP A 649 8.46 5.45 36.57
CA ASP A 649 8.49 5.07 37.98
C ASP A 649 7.24 4.26 38.35
N PHE A 650 6.07 4.67 37.86
CA PHE A 650 4.81 3.94 38.07
C PHE A 650 4.82 2.54 37.45
N MET A 651 5.28 2.42 36.20
CA MET A 651 5.38 1.14 35.50
C MET A 651 6.30 0.20 36.27
N SER A 652 7.49 0.68 36.64
CA SER A 652 8.49 -0.11 37.34
C SER A 652 8.01 -0.53 38.74
N ALA A 653 7.35 0.36 39.49
CA ALA A 653 6.74 0.01 40.77
C ALA A 653 5.69 -1.11 40.65
N CYS A 654 4.89 -1.10 39.59
CA CYS A 654 3.90 -2.16 39.35
C CYS A 654 4.54 -3.47 38.88
N ASP A 655 5.47 -3.41 37.92
CA ASP A 655 6.01 -4.59 37.25
C ASP A 655 7.14 -5.27 38.05
N ASP A 656 8.10 -4.49 38.58
CA ASP A 656 9.28 -5.04 39.25
C ASP A 656 9.00 -5.42 40.71
N HIS A 657 8.14 -4.66 41.38
CA HIS A 657 7.81 -4.87 42.79
C HIS A 657 6.49 -5.61 43.01
N SER A 658 5.78 -5.96 41.92
CA SER A 658 4.45 -6.61 41.98
C SER A 658 3.45 -5.86 42.86
N CYS A 659 3.60 -4.54 42.96
CA CYS A 659 2.71 -3.68 43.74
C CYS A 659 1.34 -3.60 43.05
N ASP A 660 0.25 -3.66 43.83
CA ASP A 660 -1.09 -3.45 43.27
C ASP A 660 -1.18 -2.00 42.78
N PRO A 661 -1.56 -1.75 41.51
CA PRO A 661 -1.70 -0.40 40.98
C PRO A 661 -2.58 0.52 41.84
N ARG A 662 -3.55 -0.04 42.57
CA ARG A 662 -4.41 0.72 43.51
C ARG A 662 -3.65 1.27 44.70
N GLU A 663 -2.65 0.53 45.19
CA GLU A 663 -1.80 0.94 46.29
C GLU A 663 -0.81 2.01 45.84
N VAL A 664 -0.19 1.80 44.67
CA VAL A 664 0.73 2.76 44.07
C VAL A 664 0.05 4.12 43.85
N VAL A 665 -1.18 4.14 43.31
CA VAL A 665 -1.93 5.39 43.12
C VAL A 665 -2.28 6.06 44.46
N LYS A 666 -2.61 5.30 45.51
CA LYS A 666 -2.86 5.87 46.85
C LYS A 666 -1.62 6.50 47.45
N LEU A 667 -0.48 5.81 47.36
CA LEU A 667 0.80 6.34 47.83
C LEU A 667 1.16 7.62 47.08
N TYR A 668 0.98 7.64 45.76
CA TYR A 668 1.21 8.86 44.99
C TYR A 668 0.32 10.04 45.42
N GLN A 669 -0.97 9.78 45.71
CA GLN A 669 -1.89 10.81 46.23
C GLN A 669 -1.44 11.37 47.59
N GLU A 670 -0.80 10.55 48.42
CA GLU A 670 -0.24 10.99 49.70
C GLU A 670 1.01 11.84 49.46
N ASN A 671 1.94 11.36 48.64
CA ASN A 671 3.11 12.11 48.20
C ASN A 671 3.75 11.48 46.94
N PRO A 672 3.98 12.24 45.85
CA PRO A 672 4.63 11.73 44.63
C PRO A 672 5.99 11.07 44.86
N LEU A 673 6.72 11.47 45.91
CA LEU A 673 8.03 10.90 46.25
C LEU A 673 7.98 9.39 46.51
N HIS A 674 6.84 8.84 46.95
CA HIS A 674 6.69 7.39 47.13
C HIS A 674 7.07 6.61 45.87
N LEU A 675 6.79 7.12 44.67
CA LEU A 675 7.14 6.44 43.41
C LEU A 675 8.65 6.34 43.20
N GLN A 676 9.39 7.40 43.53
CA GLN A 676 10.85 7.40 43.37
C GLN A 676 11.51 6.36 44.26
N PHE A 677 10.98 6.18 45.47
CA PHE A 677 11.43 5.17 46.44
C PHE A 677 10.97 3.74 46.11
N LEU A 678 9.83 3.59 45.44
CA LEU A 678 9.38 2.28 44.97
C LEU A 678 10.14 1.81 43.74
N ASN A 679 10.57 2.71 42.86
CA ASN A 679 11.28 2.34 41.64
C ASN A 679 12.79 2.13 41.87
N ASN A 680 13.37 2.82 42.84
CA ASN A 680 14.80 2.82 43.04
C ASN A 680 15.16 2.31 44.44
N ASP A 681 16.40 1.89 44.60
CA ASP A 681 16.96 1.59 45.91
C ASP A 681 16.86 2.84 46.81
N PRO A 682 16.07 2.79 47.91
CA PRO A 682 15.88 3.93 48.80
C PRO A 682 17.18 4.54 49.29
N TYR A 683 18.19 3.70 49.56
CA TYR A 683 19.51 4.14 49.98
C TYR A 683 20.14 5.08 48.96
N ASN A 684 20.15 4.67 47.68
CA ASN A 684 20.81 5.43 46.63
C ASN A 684 20.06 6.74 46.34
N VAL A 685 18.73 6.69 46.28
CA VAL A 685 17.91 7.87 45.99
C VAL A 685 18.00 8.91 47.10
N THR A 686 17.95 8.48 48.36
CA THR A 686 18.15 9.42 49.47
C THR A 686 19.59 9.93 49.56
N TYR A 687 20.59 9.10 49.24
CA TYR A 687 21.98 9.55 49.19
C TYR A 687 22.22 10.60 48.09
N GLU A 688 21.66 10.41 46.90
CA GLU A 688 21.78 11.37 45.79
C GLU A 688 21.08 12.69 46.06
N ASN A 689 19.98 12.66 46.82
CA ASN A 689 19.18 13.83 47.20
C ASN A 689 19.44 14.29 48.64
N SER A 690 20.57 13.90 49.23
CA SER A 690 20.83 14.13 50.66
C SER A 690 20.81 15.61 51.06
N ASP A 691 21.10 16.51 50.12
CA ASP A 691 21.10 17.97 50.35
C ASP A 691 19.67 18.58 50.46
N ASP A 692 18.61 17.80 50.19
CA ASP A 692 17.21 18.19 50.33
C ASP A 692 16.62 17.57 51.61
N ALA A 693 16.50 18.38 52.68
CA ALA A 693 16.05 17.92 53.98
C ALA A 693 14.61 17.37 53.95
N ASP A 694 13.72 17.96 53.15
CA ASP A 694 12.33 17.51 53.04
C ASP A 694 12.28 16.09 52.44
N PHE A 695 13.18 15.79 51.51
CA PHE A 695 13.32 14.48 50.89
C PHE A 695 13.86 13.42 51.87
N VAL A 696 14.87 13.79 52.66
CA VAL A 696 15.45 12.91 53.68
C VAL A 696 14.44 12.58 54.76
N HIS A 697 13.74 13.59 55.29
CA HIS A 697 12.68 13.37 56.28
C HIS A 697 11.59 12.48 55.70
N PHE A 698 11.17 12.71 54.46
CA PHE A 698 10.17 11.86 53.81
C PHE A 698 10.60 10.39 53.76
N ALA A 699 11.86 10.09 53.43
CA ALA A 699 12.38 8.72 53.40
C ALA A 699 12.38 8.06 54.78
N VAL A 700 12.75 8.81 55.81
CA VAL A 700 12.84 8.36 57.21
C VAL A 700 11.46 8.15 57.81
N ASP A 701 10.56 9.11 57.62
CA ASP A 701 9.21 9.13 58.20
C ASP A 701 8.31 8.03 57.63
N ASN A 702 8.58 7.59 56.39
CA ASN A 702 7.87 6.51 55.72
C ASN A 702 8.61 5.17 55.77
N GLU A 703 9.65 5.05 56.61
CA GLU A 703 10.40 3.81 56.85
C GLU A 703 11.04 3.19 55.59
N TYR A 704 11.39 4.00 54.60
CA TYR A 704 12.09 3.54 53.40
C TYR A 704 13.57 3.21 53.67
N LEU A 705 14.12 3.75 54.75
CA LEU A 705 15.50 3.52 55.19
C LEU A 705 15.51 2.86 56.56
N ASP A 706 16.25 1.77 56.67
CA ASP A 706 16.57 1.20 57.97
C ASP A 706 17.74 1.96 58.65
N GLU A 707 18.06 1.57 59.88
CA GLU A 707 19.14 2.23 60.61
C GLU A 707 20.52 1.99 59.99
N GLU A 708 20.73 0.85 59.34
CA GLU A 708 21.99 0.54 58.67
C GLU A 708 22.17 1.46 57.46
N ASP A 709 21.11 1.69 56.68
CA ASP A 709 21.09 2.64 55.58
C ASP A 709 21.39 4.06 56.05
N LEU A 710 20.73 4.52 57.12
CA LEU A 710 20.95 5.87 57.67
C LEU A 710 22.40 6.07 58.15
N MET A 711 22.98 5.08 58.84
CA MET A 711 24.39 5.12 59.23
C MET A 711 25.31 5.14 58.01
N ASN A 712 25.06 4.28 57.03
CA ASN A 712 25.86 4.19 55.81
C ASN A 712 25.83 5.49 54.99
N ILE A 713 24.66 6.12 54.85
CA ILE A 713 24.51 7.42 54.17
C ILE A 713 25.34 8.49 54.90
N SER A 714 25.20 8.59 56.23
CA SER A 714 25.94 9.58 57.02
C SER A 714 27.46 9.37 56.96
N GLU A 715 27.93 8.13 57.09
CA GLU A 715 29.36 7.82 56.97
C GLU A 715 29.93 8.19 55.60
N ASN A 716 29.17 7.93 54.52
CA ASN A 716 29.60 8.26 53.17
C ASN A 716 29.61 9.77 52.91
N LEU A 717 28.64 10.52 53.46
CA LEU A 717 28.64 11.99 53.39
C LEU A 717 29.81 12.61 54.18
N LEU A 718 30.17 12.04 55.33
CA LEU A 718 31.33 12.46 56.13
C LEU A 718 32.66 12.33 55.35
N GLN A 719 32.82 11.30 54.53
CA GLN A 719 34.05 11.10 53.76
C GLN A 719 34.24 12.10 52.60
N GLY A 720 33.20 12.86 52.23
CA GLY A 720 33.26 13.80 51.10
C GLY A 720 32.84 15.24 51.40
N ARG A 721 32.05 15.49 52.46
CA ARG A 721 31.39 16.78 52.74
C ARG A 721 31.12 16.97 54.25
N GLU A 722 32.18 17.05 55.07
CA GLU A 722 32.07 17.14 56.54
C GLU A 722 31.16 18.29 57.05
N ASP A 723 31.04 19.39 56.29
CA ASP A 723 30.21 20.56 56.66
C ASP A 723 28.84 20.61 55.93
N SER A 724 28.39 19.52 55.28
CA SER A 724 27.09 19.52 54.61
C SER A 724 25.95 19.62 55.63
N ALA A 725 25.00 20.54 55.39
CA ALA A 725 23.76 20.63 56.15
C ALA A 725 22.99 19.29 56.17
N ALA A 726 23.08 18.53 55.07
CA ALA A 726 22.56 17.17 54.95
C ALA A 726 23.04 16.25 56.06
N ASN A 727 24.36 16.21 56.29
CA ASN A 727 24.95 15.30 57.25
C ASN A 727 24.59 15.66 58.69
N MET A 728 24.41 16.94 58.99
CA MET A 728 23.90 17.39 60.28
C MET A 728 22.45 16.92 60.50
N GLU A 729 21.62 16.91 59.46
CA GLU A 729 20.25 16.39 59.51
C GLU A 729 20.22 14.88 59.80
N PHE A 730 20.99 14.07 59.06
CA PHE A 730 21.07 12.61 59.29
C PHE A 730 21.57 12.27 60.69
N GLN A 731 22.60 12.97 61.18
CA GLN A 731 23.11 12.79 62.54
C GLN A 731 22.08 13.21 63.58
N GLY A 732 21.28 14.25 63.31
CA GLY A 732 20.15 14.65 64.15
C GLY A 732 19.11 13.54 64.27
N ILE A 733 18.66 12.99 63.14
CA ILE A 733 17.68 11.90 63.06
C ILE A 733 18.18 10.63 63.78
N LEU A 734 19.44 10.25 63.59
CA LEU A 734 20.05 9.09 64.26
C LEU A 734 20.10 9.29 65.79
N MET A 735 20.48 10.48 66.25
CA MET A 735 20.49 10.80 67.69
C MET A 735 19.09 10.81 68.29
N GLU A 736 18.08 11.29 67.58
CA GLU A 736 16.68 11.25 68.03
C GLU A 736 16.19 9.80 68.18
N ARG A 737 16.45 8.92 67.19
CA ARG A 737 16.09 7.49 67.27
C ARG A 737 16.83 6.75 68.38
N GLU A 738 18.11 7.03 68.59
CA GLU A 738 18.86 6.47 69.74
C GLU A 738 18.25 6.90 71.07
N HIS A 739 17.86 8.17 71.20
CA HIS A 739 17.23 8.68 72.42
C HIS A 739 15.85 8.05 72.67
N GLU A 740 15.03 7.86 71.64
CA GLU A 740 13.74 7.14 71.75
C GLU A 740 13.94 5.69 72.18
N LYS A 741 14.96 4.99 71.66
CA LYS A 741 15.31 3.64 72.10
C LYS A 741 15.72 3.57 73.56
N GLU A 742 16.57 4.50 74.02
CA GLU A 742 16.95 4.59 75.44
C GLU A 742 15.71 4.79 76.32
N MET A 743 14.77 5.64 75.90
CA MET A 743 13.51 5.86 76.64
C MET A 743 12.63 4.61 76.69
N VAL A 744 12.46 3.89 75.58
CA VAL A 744 11.67 2.65 75.54
C VAL A 744 12.34 1.54 76.37
N GLU A 745 13.67 1.48 76.37
CA GLU A 745 14.43 0.52 77.19
C GLU A 745 14.31 0.86 78.69
N GLU A 746 14.36 2.14 79.07
CA GLU A 746 14.06 2.59 80.43
C GLU A 746 12.61 2.27 80.84
N GLU A 747 11.63 2.46 79.96
CA GLU A 747 10.22 2.14 80.21
C GLU A 747 10.00 0.62 80.34
N MET A 748 10.66 -0.19 79.52
CA MET A 748 10.65 -1.66 79.65
C MET A 748 11.30 -2.14 80.94
N ILE A 749 12.38 -1.50 81.38
CA ILE A 749 13.03 -1.80 82.67
C ILE A 749 12.08 -1.45 83.82
N LEU A 750 11.42 -0.29 83.77
CA LEU A 750 10.40 0.12 84.74
C LEU A 750 9.23 -0.87 84.79
N ASN A 751 8.66 -1.24 83.64
CA ASN A 751 7.56 -2.21 83.58
C ASN A 751 7.96 -3.61 84.06
N ARG A 752 9.21 -4.05 83.81
CA ARG A 752 9.72 -5.32 84.37
C ARG A 752 9.90 -5.26 85.88
N MET A 753 10.32 -4.12 86.42
CA MET A 753 10.43 -3.93 87.87
C MET A 753 9.04 -3.97 88.54
N ASP A 754 8.01 -3.41 87.89
CA ASP A 754 6.62 -3.46 88.38
C ASP A 754 6.02 -4.88 88.28
N GLU A 755 6.37 -5.66 87.25
CA GLU A 755 5.98 -7.09 87.15
C GLU A 755 6.69 -7.96 88.21
N GLU A 756 7.98 -7.73 88.49
CA GLU A 756 8.71 -8.44 89.54
C GLU A 756 8.22 -8.07 90.96
N GLU A 757 7.75 -6.84 91.20
CA GLU A 757 7.10 -6.45 92.48
C GLU A 757 5.72 -7.12 92.66
N MET A 758 4.95 -7.32 91.59
CA MET A 758 3.67 -8.06 91.66
C MET A 758 3.87 -9.55 91.96
N ASP A 759 4.90 -10.19 91.38
CA ASP A 759 5.21 -11.61 91.63
C ASP A 759 5.73 -11.84 93.07
N GLU A 760 6.37 -10.84 93.70
CA GLU A 760 6.73 -10.89 95.14
C GLU A 760 5.50 -10.70 96.06
N GLU A 761 4.52 -9.86 95.70
CA GLU A 761 3.28 -9.71 96.48
C GLU A 761 2.34 -10.92 96.35
N GLU A 762 2.28 -11.61 95.19
CA GLU A 762 1.47 -12.84 95.04
C GLU A 762 2.04 -14.05 95.79
N MET A 763 3.36 -14.10 96.03
CA MET A 763 4.00 -15.14 96.85
C MET A 763 3.70 -15.01 98.35
N ASP A 764 3.50 -13.77 98.85
CA ASP A 764 3.17 -13.51 100.25
C ASP A 764 1.69 -13.79 100.58
N GLU A 765 0.78 -13.81 99.60
CA GLU A 765 -0.60 -14.27 99.80
C GLU A 765 -0.76 -15.80 99.77
N GLU A 766 0.05 -16.54 99.01
CA GLU A 766 0.01 -18.02 99.00
C GLU A 766 0.68 -18.67 100.24
N GLU A 767 1.58 -17.99 100.95
CA GLU A 767 2.10 -18.46 102.26
C GLU A 767 1.17 -18.15 103.46
N MET A 768 0.05 -17.43 103.23
CA MET A 768 -0.95 -17.09 104.24
C MET A 768 -2.29 -17.87 104.15
N ILE A 769 -2.35 -18.95 103.35
CA ILE A 769 -3.45 -19.95 103.31
C ILE A 769 -2.91 -21.32 103.68
#